data_AF-A0A6C8Y4K1-F1
#
_entry.id   AF-A0A6C8Y4K1-F1
#
_cell.length_a   1.000
_cell.length_b   1.000
_cell.length_c   1.000
_cell.angle_alpha   90.00
_cell.angle_beta   90.00
_cell.angle_gamma   90.00
#
_symmetry.space_group_name_H-M   'P 1'
#
loop_
_entity.id
_entity.type
_entity.pdbx_description
1 polymer ?
#
loop_
_entity_poly.entity_id
_entity_poly.type
_entity_poly.pdbx_seq_one_letter_code
_entity_poly.pdbx_strand_id
1 'polypeptide(L)'
;NGNYGNKYYEDHSSCRSVLLYDDIAVWNKSLSDSEINTYLSKGTTALALNDPIQYYSCDAADVSITKEIPSKIEVSQSQNEYYPELLSDKYCEYYKLCATKNNHIRLNDTICNQFDGNQDFSFGFWFKYSKRPTDRTPVAMNIYPENGEHGFSIELYSSGKLRVIAQNDHNYKYLDSAALTTDTWYYVALVWCTSTMVATLYLVEEGSSDINVYETNAVNAGSFTKNGEFCWTLNESGNVNRTWYTTNNDSSVALCFSEPAFWSGLINKNDVALIASLQSSLDDKDSGLSLYPACYFDFNTCPTLMHLSDVRMQRINRMVRLQRWLGLSFEEVDLLINACIRGQGSQNSDNSLNAQTLRMLGVYRHWQQAYQVTAFQFAAILYQITPYAISPAVPFLDQVFNTASAFDEPFKITDRAFNYTALTGEDGQIVKQICTGLSITRTQFLVLAKQVSDAQNCGANTLICSLDVISALYRLVMTPRWLGLSFEDGVALLMLVEEGKALARLANIPVYTAVENSASDLLDTLMALSDAAQWLADNNLTATGVLSMLQAGNHILPATTAEINFIAGINQQLPSTLLNENCFSSLPRDIISESVYCPNGMNIGSLYNNTSYELNSTDKQYACLSDKANDILNPGSNISSTLGMWCYIKNGASLGVPLIASATIESNGNAETGIAITLGDGYKFNISMKDANGESADISSDTAKWNKNDTWFYLTLRMPGNGMLCLDVYSDDGKTMTSSTLDYNKIGNCNVEGNRWTINEDGSQKFYSTHSSKKNHIFISDVTVWQKNISNEEFESIIQSCRPANETVPGGIPFIKSTWMDSLNNLIDHSGLVLPIATDYQTISTIVHNDLCYGTSESQLNEVSNIIYQAKLAQQNIADSALAKAFNIDHSYPPYLLAWAASSEYDLLSQSLALNGITTPDTIPDEYQQYLYQIARRAGLCNTFNLTPAMLSTLLAHPAWFGVADTTIDFNLLYLFSRYSDWMKLADKEDAMLAYLRRVNGTPSPTPEQAASCLALLTDWESDEVLQAAAHADPATGIATTLAHIDVVMRLKTLCTHTGTSVETMLNTGDLTTTSTYQEWQSVGESLVAAQSNH
;
A
#
# COMPACT_ATOMS: atom_id res chain seq x y z
N ASN A 1 -63.56 -0.25 -21.36
CA ASN A 1 -64.95 -0.49 -20.93
C ASN A 1 -65.76 0.78 -21.16
N GLY A 2 -66.32 0.97 -22.36
CA GLY A 2 -67.02 2.22 -22.67
C GLY A 2 -67.49 2.26 -24.12
N ASN A 3 -68.78 2.55 -24.30
CA ASN A 3 -69.26 3.21 -25.51
C ASN A 3 -69.20 4.73 -25.28
N TYR A 4 -69.23 5.52 -26.35
CA TYR A 4 -69.25 6.97 -26.25
C TYR A 4 -70.40 7.44 -25.35
N GLY A 5 -70.05 8.03 -24.20
CA GLY A 5 -71.02 8.52 -23.21
C GLY A 5 -71.70 7.46 -22.34
N ASN A 6 -71.12 6.26 -22.14
CA ASN A 6 -71.62 5.22 -21.23
C ASN A 6 -73.04 4.68 -21.46
N LYS A 7 -73.71 5.10 -22.54
CA LYS A 7 -75.09 4.77 -22.89
C LYS A 7 -75.45 3.28 -22.76
N TYR A 8 -74.51 2.38 -23.10
CA TYR A 8 -74.74 0.94 -23.07
C TYR A 8 -74.89 0.41 -21.65
N TYR A 9 -74.09 0.92 -20.70
CA TYR A 9 -74.11 0.52 -19.29
C TYR A 9 -75.15 1.27 -18.47
N GLU A 10 -75.69 2.37 -19.01
CA GLU A 10 -76.90 3.01 -18.52
C GLU A 10 -78.13 2.17 -18.87
N ASP A 11 -78.25 1.73 -20.13
CA ASP A 11 -79.36 0.90 -20.60
C ASP A 11 -79.31 -0.55 -20.09
N HIS A 12 -78.11 -1.09 -19.81
CA HIS A 12 -77.89 -2.48 -19.37
C HIS A 12 -77.05 -2.54 -18.09
N SER A 13 -77.58 -2.01 -17.00
CA SER A 13 -76.84 -1.86 -15.73
C SER A 13 -76.35 -3.17 -15.11
N SER A 14 -77.00 -4.30 -15.39
CA SER A 14 -76.57 -5.64 -14.94
C SER A 14 -75.30 -6.15 -15.63
N CYS A 15 -74.90 -5.54 -16.75
CA CYS A 15 -73.74 -5.92 -17.54
C CYS A 15 -72.49 -5.08 -17.21
N ARG A 16 -72.53 -4.31 -16.12
CA ARG A 16 -71.39 -3.51 -15.66
C ARG A 16 -70.28 -4.43 -15.13
N SER A 17 -69.07 -4.20 -15.59
CA SER A 17 -67.86 -4.89 -15.11
C SER A 17 -66.78 -3.87 -14.76
N VAL A 18 -65.86 -4.24 -13.88
CA VAL A 18 -64.63 -3.47 -13.64
C VAL A 18 -63.55 -4.10 -14.49
N LEU A 19 -62.98 -3.32 -15.41
CA LEU A 19 -61.80 -3.72 -16.17
C LEU A 19 -60.60 -3.07 -15.48
N LEU A 20 -59.71 -3.89 -14.94
CA LEU A 20 -58.40 -3.43 -14.48
C LEU A 20 -57.45 -3.55 -15.67
N TYR A 21 -56.75 -2.47 -15.98
CA TYR A 21 -55.70 -2.42 -16.99
C TYR A 21 -54.52 -1.64 -16.40
N ASP A 22 -53.34 -1.88 -16.96
CA ASP A 22 -52.09 -1.26 -16.56
C ASP A 22 -51.79 -0.12 -17.54
N ASP A 23 -51.00 -0.38 -18.59
CA ASP A 23 -50.80 0.59 -19.66
C ASP A 23 -51.72 0.35 -20.87
N ILE A 24 -51.98 1.41 -21.65
CA ILE A 24 -52.63 1.30 -22.96
C ILE A 24 -51.67 1.82 -24.03
N ALA A 25 -51.38 1.00 -25.04
CA ALA A 25 -50.59 1.39 -26.21
C ALA A 25 -51.40 1.24 -27.49
N VAL A 26 -51.20 2.18 -28.43
CA VAL A 26 -51.87 2.24 -29.72
C VAL A 26 -50.82 2.35 -30.82
N TRP A 27 -50.93 1.51 -31.84
CA TRP A 27 -50.06 1.48 -33.01
C TRP A 27 -50.84 1.84 -34.28
N ASN A 28 -50.19 2.47 -35.26
CA ASN A 28 -50.76 2.73 -36.60
C ASN A 28 -50.43 1.58 -37.57
N LYS A 29 -49.94 0.46 -37.04
CA LYS A 29 -49.64 -0.76 -37.78
C LYS A 29 -50.40 -1.92 -37.19
N SER A 30 -50.74 -2.89 -38.04
CA SER A 30 -51.22 -4.19 -37.57
C SER A 30 -50.06 -4.95 -36.93
N LEU A 31 -50.21 -5.35 -35.67
CA LEU A 31 -49.28 -6.24 -35.00
C LEU A 31 -49.58 -7.69 -35.39
N SER A 32 -48.56 -8.46 -35.74
CA SER A 32 -48.72 -9.88 -36.03
C SER A 32 -48.82 -10.72 -34.75
N ASP A 33 -49.50 -11.86 -34.80
CA ASP A 33 -49.59 -12.79 -33.67
C ASP A 33 -48.20 -13.25 -33.19
N SER A 34 -47.22 -13.34 -34.10
CA SER A 34 -45.83 -13.68 -33.79
C SER A 34 -45.14 -12.61 -32.93
N GLU A 35 -45.37 -11.34 -33.24
CA GLU A 35 -44.83 -10.21 -32.46
C GLU A 35 -45.48 -10.13 -31.07
N ILE A 36 -46.79 -10.34 -31.00
CA ILE A 36 -47.55 -10.33 -29.74
C ILE A 36 -47.09 -11.48 -28.83
N ASN A 37 -46.95 -12.70 -29.37
CA ASN A 37 -46.54 -13.88 -28.59
C ASN A 37 -45.09 -13.82 -28.11
N THR A 38 -44.19 -13.23 -28.91
CA THR A 38 -42.78 -13.01 -28.51
C THR A 38 -42.67 -11.99 -27.37
N TYR A 39 -43.64 -11.09 -27.24
CA TYR A 39 -43.67 -10.05 -26.24
C TYR A 39 -44.31 -10.51 -24.92
N LEU A 40 -45.41 -11.25 -24.99
CA LEU A 40 -46.06 -11.84 -23.80
C LEU A 40 -45.11 -12.73 -22.99
N SER A 41 -44.13 -13.38 -23.64
CA SER A 41 -43.13 -14.22 -22.97
C SER A 41 -42.02 -13.45 -22.26
N LYS A 42 -41.88 -12.14 -22.50
CA LYS A 42 -40.81 -11.29 -21.92
C LYS A 42 -41.23 -10.46 -20.71
N GLY A 43 -42.54 -10.35 -20.43
CA GLY A 43 -43.05 -9.62 -19.25
C GLY A 43 -42.72 -8.12 -19.20
N THR A 44 -42.44 -7.50 -20.36
CA THR A 44 -42.12 -6.06 -20.48
C THR A 44 -43.39 -5.19 -20.61
N THR A 45 -43.27 -3.87 -20.42
CA THR A 45 -44.37 -2.89 -20.61
C THR A 45 -44.61 -2.57 -22.09
N ALA A 46 -45.82 -2.09 -22.43
CA ALA A 46 -46.27 -1.96 -23.83
C ALA A 46 -45.44 -0.97 -24.65
N LEU A 47 -44.73 -0.06 -23.97
CA LEU A 47 -43.82 0.91 -24.56
C LEU A 47 -42.58 0.25 -25.21
N ALA A 48 -42.15 -0.91 -24.73
CA ALA A 48 -40.94 -1.58 -25.23
C ALA A 48 -41.10 -2.21 -26.63
N LEU A 49 -42.28 -2.09 -27.25
CA LEU A 49 -42.61 -2.73 -28.53
C LEU A 49 -42.75 -1.69 -29.65
N ASN A 50 -41.63 -1.45 -30.36
CA ASN A 50 -41.53 -0.67 -31.61
C ASN A 50 -42.52 0.53 -31.69
N ASP A 51 -42.17 1.60 -30.99
CA ASP A 51 -42.71 2.96 -31.11
C ASP A 51 -44.23 3.02 -31.30
N PRO A 52 -45.03 2.75 -30.25
CA PRO A 52 -46.46 3.03 -30.31
C PRO A 52 -46.69 4.50 -30.64
N ILE A 53 -47.69 4.78 -31.47
CA ILE A 53 -48.04 6.19 -31.77
C ILE A 53 -48.58 6.89 -30.53
N GLN A 54 -49.17 6.12 -29.61
CA GLN A 54 -49.69 6.63 -28.35
C GLN A 54 -49.51 5.59 -27.27
N TYR A 55 -48.99 6.01 -26.13
CA TYR A 55 -48.81 5.21 -24.94
C TYR A 55 -49.36 5.99 -23.74
N TYR A 56 -50.24 5.35 -22.99
CA TYR A 56 -50.87 5.87 -21.79
C TYR A 56 -50.36 5.05 -20.61
N SER A 57 -49.44 5.62 -19.83
CA SER A 57 -48.93 4.96 -18.63
C SER A 57 -49.84 5.23 -17.43
N CYS A 58 -50.14 4.19 -16.66
CA CYS A 58 -50.83 4.32 -15.39
C CYS A 58 -49.88 4.51 -14.18
N ASP A 59 -48.56 4.46 -14.38
CA ASP A 59 -47.55 4.53 -13.31
C ASP A 59 -47.18 5.96 -12.87
N ALA A 60 -47.72 6.99 -13.52
CA ALA A 60 -47.59 8.37 -13.07
C ALA A 60 -48.62 8.66 -11.97
N ALA A 61 -48.26 8.35 -10.72
CA ALA A 61 -49.05 8.66 -9.53
C ALA A 61 -49.25 10.18 -9.35
N ASP A 62 -50.35 10.71 -9.89
CA ASP A 62 -51.26 11.70 -9.27
C ASP A 62 -52.30 12.31 -10.24
N VAL A 63 -52.62 11.65 -11.37
CA VAL A 63 -53.70 12.14 -12.25
C VAL A 63 -54.99 11.39 -11.97
N SER A 64 -55.85 11.98 -11.14
CA SER A 64 -57.28 11.65 -11.12
C SER A 64 -57.88 12.03 -12.48
N ILE A 65 -58.18 11.05 -13.34
CA ILE A 65 -58.90 11.25 -14.61
C ILE A 65 -60.40 11.44 -14.31
N THR A 66 -60.75 12.49 -13.58
CA THR A 66 -62.11 13.04 -13.52
C THR A 66 -62.08 14.56 -13.52
N LYS A 67 -61.52 15.13 -14.58
CA LYS A 67 -61.90 16.47 -15.06
C LYS A 67 -61.65 16.48 -16.57
N GLU A 68 -62.70 16.28 -17.35
CA GLU A 68 -62.71 16.79 -18.71
C GLU A 68 -62.43 18.30 -18.61
N ILE A 69 -61.21 18.71 -18.94
CA ILE A 69 -60.92 20.11 -19.22
C ILE A 69 -61.50 20.32 -20.63
N PRO A 70 -62.49 21.22 -20.82
CA PRO A 70 -62.99 21.53 -22.15
C PRO A 70 -61.82 22.00 -23.03
N SER A 71 -61.81 21.55 -24.29
CA SER A 71 -60.81 21.91 -25.30
C SER A 71 -60.57 23.43 -25.27
N LYS A 72 -59.33 23.86 -24.99
CA LYS A 72 -59.03 25.30 -24.84
C LYS A 72 -58.98 26.07 -26.15
N ILE A 73 -58.89 25.36 -27.28
CA ILE A 73 -58.89 25.89 -28.63
C ILE A 73 -60.06 25.25 -29.38
N GLU A 74 -60.94 26.09 -29.93
CA GLU A 74 -62.03 25.67 -30.81
C GLU A 74 -61.67 26.04 -32.25
N VAL A 75 -61.39 25.02 -33.06
CA VAL A 75 -61.24 25.20 -34.50
C VAL A 75 -62.63 25.30 -35.12
N SER A 76 -62.88 26.34 -35.92
CA SER A 76 -64.21 26.53 -36.53
C SER A 76 -64.55 25.37 -37.47
N GLN A 77 -65.50 24.52 -37.09
CA GLN A 77 -66.06 23.47 -37.95
C GLN A 77 -67.13 24.08 -38.86
N SER A 78 -66.73 24.60 -40.03
CA SER A 78 -67.68 24.97 -41.07
C SER A 78 -68.03 23.74 -41.91
N GLN A 79 -69.32 23.50 -42.16
CA GLN A 79 -69.85 22.35 -42.91
C GLN A 79 -69.42 22.28 -44.40
N ASN A 80 -68.57 23.19 -44.89
CA ASN A 80 -68.09 23.22 -46.27
C ASN A 80 -66.55 23.31 -46.35
N GLU A 81 -65.92 22.18 -46.71
CA GLU A 81 -64.63 21.92 -47.38
C GLU A 81 -63.34 22.77 -47.19
N TYR A 82 -63.22 23.68 -46.21
CA TYR A 82 -61.94 24.35 -45.93
C TYR A 82 -61.61 24.36 -44.44
N TYR A 83 -60.81 23.38 -43.99
CA TYR A 83 -60.31 23.26 -42.62
C TYR A 83 -58.94 23.97 -42.48
N PRO A 84 -58.53 24.41 -41.27
CA PRO A 84 -57.13 24.66 -40.99
C PRO A 84 -56.30 23.44 -41.38
N GLU A 85 -55.30 23.65 -42.22
CA GLU A 85 -54.38 22.57 -42.59
C GLU A 85 -53.33 22.48 -41.47
N LEU A 86 -53.38 21.42 -40.65
CA LEU A 86 -52.33 21.13 -39.69
C LEU A 86 -51.13 20.56 -40.46
N LEU A 87 -50.02 21.29 -40.42
CA LEU A 87 -48.76 20.94 -41.07
C LEU A 87 -47.67 20.88 -40.02
N SER A 88 -46.50 20.37 -40.36
CA SER A 88 -45.32 20.41 -39.49
C SER A 88 -44.10 20.87 -40.26
N ASP A 89 -43.26 21.66 -39.61
CA ASP A 89 -41.91 22.00 -40.04
C ASP A 89 -40.97 21.99 -38.80
N LYS A 90 -39.74 22.51 -38.95
CA LYS A 90 -38.74 22.60 -37.86
C LYS A 90 -39.19 23.40 -36.61
N TYR A 91 -40.37 24.04 -36.63
CA TYR A 91 -40.95 24.79 -35.50
C TYR A 91 -42.17 24.11 -34.87
N CYS A 92 -42.33 22.79 -35.05
CA CYS A 92 -43.46 21.96 -34.59
C CYS A 92 -44.68 21.96 -35.53
N GLU A 93 -45.79 21.39 -35.04
CA GLU A 93 -47.08 21.41 -35.71
C GLU A 93 -47.64 22.85 -35.76
N TYR A 94 -48.09 23.29 -36.92
CA TYR A 94 -48.64 24.63 -37.15
C TYR A 94 -49.93 24.57 -37.98
N TYR A 95 -50.80 25.54 -37.75
CA TYR A 95 -52.05 25.71 -38.49
C TYR A 95 -51.85 26.68 -39.65
N LYS A 96 -52.08 26.22 -40.87
CA LYS A 96 -52.16 27.08 -42.05
C LYS A 96 -53.62 27.47 -42.30
N LEU A 97 -53.89 28.77 -42.16
CA LEU A 97 -55.18 29.40 -42.33
C LEU A 97 -55.14 30.25 -43.61
N CYS A 98 -55.98 29.91 -44.58
CA CYS A 98 -56.18 30.77 -45.75
C CYS A 98 -57.18 31.87 -45.40
N ALA A 99 -56.94 33.11 -45.86
CA ALA A 99 -57.87 34.22 -45.72
C ALA A 99 -59.16 33.97 -46.53
N THR A 100 -60.05 33.11 -46.03
CA THR A 100 -61.38 32.85 -46.58
C THR A 100 -62.40 32.80 -45.46
N LYS A 101 -63.64 33.17 -45.82
CA LYS A 101 -64.82 33.06 -44.96
C LYS A 101 -64.87 31.65 -44.37
N ASN A 102 -64.65 31.51 -43.07
CA ASN A 102 -64.73 30.29 -42.25
C ASN A 102 -63.43 29.50 -41.95
N ASN A 103 -62.23 30.05 -42.16
CA ASN A 103 -60.99 29.40 -41.70
C ASN A 103 -60.27 30.22 -40.62
N HIS A 104 -60.59 29.97 -39.35
CA HIS A 104 -60.02 30.70 -38.21
C HIS A 104 -59.88 29.83 -36.98
N ILE A 105 -59.04 30.28 -36.04
CA ILE A 105 -58.91 29.68 -34.72
C ILE A 105 -59.65 30.57 -33.73
N ARG A 106 -60.59 30.00 -32.97
CA ARG A 106 -61.26 30.68 -31.86
C ARG A 106 -60.74 30.11 -30.54
N LEU A 107 -60.49 31.00 -29.58
CA LEU A 107 -60.14 30.59 -28.23
C LEU A 107 -61.37 30.42 -27.36
N ASN A 108 -61.29 29.54 -26.37
CA ASN A 108 -62.42 29.29 -25.47
C ASN A 108 -62.79 30.54 -24.64
N ASP A 109 -64.02 30.54 -24.12
CA ASP A 109 -64.56 31.70 -23.40
C ASP A 109 -63.80 31.98 -22.08
N THR A 110 -63.17 30.96 -21.47
CA THR A 110 -62.36 31.11 -20.24
C THR A 110 -61.13 31.98 -20.49
N ILE A 111 -60.39 31.73 -21.58
CA ILE A 111 -59.27 32.57 -22.00
C ILE A 111 -59.83 33.95 -22.37
N CYS A 112 -60.86 34.04 -23.22
CA CYS A 112 -61.39 35.33 -23.65
C CYS A 112 -61.79 36.26 -22.49
N ASN A 113 -62.36 35.73 -21.40
CA ASN A 113 -62.72 36.51 -20.21
C ASN A 113 -61.53 37.00 -19.37
N GLN A 114 -60.37 36.37 -19.47
CA GLN A 114 -59.15 36.76 -18.75
C GLN A 114 -58.26 37.73 -19.54
N PHE A 115 -58.44 37.82 -20.85
CA PHE A 115 -57.64 38.64 -21.76
C PHE A 115 -58.50 39.74 -22.40
N ASP A 116 -59.39 40.35 -21.61
CA ASP A 116 -60.36 41.36 -22.04
C ASP A 116 -59.83 42.80 -21.95
N GLY A 117 -58.67 43.03 -21.31
CA GLY A 117 -58.06 44.35 -21.10
C GLY A 117 -58.22 44.93 -19.69
N ASN A 118 -58.99 44.29 -18.81
CA ASN A 118 -59.21 44.74 -17.43
C ASN A 118 -58.13 44.26 -16.43
N GLN A 119 -57.26 43.36 -16.85
CA GLN A 119 -56.13 42.83 -16.06
C GLN A 119 -54.87 42.75 -16.92
N ASP A 120 -53.70 42.69 -16.25
CA ASP A 120 -52.42 42.49 -16.93
C ASP A 120 -52.43 41.16 -17.68
N PHE A 121 -51.92 41.18 -18.90
CA PHE A 121 -51.83 39.95 -19.67
C PHE A 121 -50.69 39.96 -20.68
N SER A 122 -50.23 38.77 -21.04
CA SER A 122 -49.35 38.55 -22.18
C SER A 122 -49.88 37.43 -23.05
N PHE A 123 -49.66 37.53 -24.35
CA PHE A 123 -50.11 36.56 -25.34
C PHE A 123 -49.10 36.49 -26.49
N GLY A 124 -48.71 35.31 -26.94
CA GLY A 124 -47.74 35.17 -28.02
C GLY A 124 -47.80 33.88 -28.81
N PHE A 125 -47.30 33.92 -30.05
CA PHE A 125 -47.33 32.82 -31.02
C PHE A 125 -46.31 33.08 -32.15
N TRP A 126 -45.86 32.01 -32.80
CA TRP A 126 -45.15 32.12 -34.07
C TRP A 126 -46.13 32.31 -35.22
N PHE A 127 -45.78 33.18 -36.15
CA PHE A 127 -46.60 33.51 -37.31
C PHE A 127 -45.73 33.71 -38.56
N LYS A 128 -46.18 33.19 -39.71
CA LYS A 128 -45.65 33.50 -41.05
C LYS A 128 -46.80 33.76 -42.03
N TYR A 129 -46.54 34.51 -43.09
CA TYR A 129 -47.54 34.80 -44.12
C TYR A 129 -46.98 34.69 -45.54
N SER A 130 -47.81 34.19 -46.47
CA SER A 130 -47.37 33.82 -47.81
C SER A 130 -47.16 35.01 -48.76
N LYS A 131 -47.93 36.09 -48.60
CA LYS A 131 -47.79 37.32 -49.40
C LYS A 131 -48.49 38.51 -48.73
N ARG A 132 -48.12 39.73 -49.13
CA ARG A 132 -48.74 40.95 -48.60
C ARG A 132 -50.22 41.04 -49.00
N PRO A 133 -51.12 41.46 -48.08
CA PRO A 133 -52.51 41.74 -48.43
C PRO A 133 -52.61 43.00 -49.31
N THR A 134 -53.71 43.14 -50.02
CA THR A 134 -54.06 44.28 -50.88
C THR A 134 -54.38 45.51 -50.04
N ASP A 135 -55.01 45.32 -48.88
CA ASP A 135 -55.29 46.37 -47.89
C ASP A 135 -54.79 45.97 -46.50
N ARG A 136 -55.54 45.12 -45.78
CA ARG A 136 -55.14 44.55 -44.49
C ARG A 136 -55.91 43.27 -44.18
N THR A 137 -55.31 42.41 -43.36
CA THR A 137 -55.90 41.13 -42.93
C THR A 137 -55.72 40.91 -41.42
N PRO A 138 -56.69 40.27 -40.73
CA PRO A 138 -56.59 39.97 -39.31
C PRO A 138 -55.49 38.95 -39.05
N VAL A 139 -54.62 39.20 -38.06
CA VAL A 139 -53.65 38.20 -37.56
C VAL A 139 -54.18 37.59 -36.26
N ALA A 140 -54.39 38.43 -35.25
CA ALA A 140 -54.99 38.04 -33.96
C ALA A 140 -55.78 39.22 -33.38
N MET A 141 -57.03 39.04 -33.00
CA MET A 141 -57.83 40.12 -32.41
C MET A 141 -58.96 39.62 -31.52
N ASN A 142 -59.38 40.43 -30.56
CA ASN A 142 -60.62 40.23 -29.80
C ASN A 142 -61.66 41.32 -30.08
N ILE A 143 -61.55 42.03 -31.20
CA ILE A 143 -62.45 43.12 -31.63
C ILE A 143 -62.77 43.07 -33.13
N TYR A 144 -63.75 43.86 -33.56
CA TYR A 144 -63.83 44.37 -34.93
C TYR A 144 -63.43 45.87 -34.91
N PRO A 145 -62.35 46.29 -35.61
CA PRO A 145 -61.76 47.63 -35.52
C PRO A 145 -62.58 48.67 -36.32
N GLU A 146 -63.79 48.93 -35.84
CA GLU A 146 -64.70 50.02 -36.23
C GLU A 146 -64.98 50.95 -35.04
N ASN A 147 -65.58 52.12 -35.33
CA ASN A 147 -65.90 53.10 -34.30
C ASN A 147 -66.87 52.52 -33.25
N GLY A 148 -66.41 52.44 -31.99
CA GLY A 148 -67.23 52.09 -30.82
C GLY A 148 -67.06 50.68 -30.25
N GLU A 149 -66.10 49.88 -30.75
CA GLU A 149 -65.74 48.56 -30.16
C GLU A 149 -64.49 48.67 -29.27
N HIS A 150 -64.34 47.79 -28.25
CA HIS A 150 -63.27 47.88 -27.25
C HIS A 150 -62.47 46.58 -27.21
N GLY A 151 -61.14 46.67 -27.15
CA GLY A 151 -60.21 45.54 -27.07
C GLY A 151 -58.95 45.78 -27.92
N PHE A 152 -58.39 44.69 -28.45
CA PHE A 152 -57.07 44.63 -29.08
C PHE A 152 -57.13 43.96 -30.46
N SER A 153 -56.37 44.49 -31.40
CA SER A 153 -56.14 43.83 -32.69
C SER A 153 -54.69 43.87 -33.12
N ILE A 154 -54.25 42.80 -33.80
CA ILE A 154 -53.01 42.69 -34.55
C ILE A 154 -53.41 42.47 -36.01
N GLU A 155 -53.09 43.43 -36.87
CA GLU A 155 -53.47 43.46 -38.28
C GLU A 155 -52.23 43.53 -39.17
N LEU A 156 -52.18 42.71 -40.21
CA LEU A 156 -51.14 42.78 -41.24
C LEU A 156 -51.62 43.71 -42.37
N TYR A 157 -50.88 44.79 -42.64
CA TYR A 157 -51.22 45.76 -43.69
C TYR A 157 -50.48 45.48 -45.00
N SER A 158 -50.94 46.07 -46.11
CA SER A 158 -50.34 45.98 -47.45
C SER A 158 -48.91 46.49 -47.53
N SER A 159 -48.49 47.32 -46.57
CA SER A 159 -47.10 47.73 -46.36
C SER A 159 -46.18 46.61 -45.87
N GLY A 160 -46.73 45.48 -45.42
CA GLY A 160 -46.01 44.39 -44.75
C GLY A 160 -45.81 44.61 -43.25
N LYS A 161 -46.33 45.70 -42.67
CA LYS A 161 -46.22 45.99 -41.23
C LYS A 161 -47.36 45.34 -40.45
N LEU A 162 -47.07 44.94 -39.21
CA LEU A 162 -48.08 44.64 -38.22
C LEU A 162 -48.49 45.93 -37.51
N ARG A 163 -49.79 46.19 -37.48
CA ARG A 163 -50.38 47.23 -36.65
C ARG A 163 -51.02 46.59 -35.43
N VAL A 164 -50.61 47.04 -34.25
CA VAL A 164 -51.30 46.68 -33.00
C VAL A 164 -52.18 47.82 -32.59
N ILE A 165 -53.44 47.53 -32.28
CA ILE A 165 -54.44 48.48 -31.84
C ILE A 165 -54.85 48.12 -30.41
N ALA A 166 -54.94 49.13 -29.55
CA ALA A 166 -55.60 49.07 -28.26
C ALA A 166 -56.68 50.15 -28.22
N GLN A 167 -57.95 49.74 -28.07
CA GLN A 167 -59.11 50.62 -28.14
C GLN A 167 -60.01 50.39 -26.93
N ASN A 168 -60.44 51.46 -26.27
CA ASN A 168 -61.49 51.42 -25.24
C ASN A 168 -62.62 52.39 -25.58
N ASP A 169 -63.59 52.53 -24.67
CA ASP A 169 -64.73 53.46 -24.76
C ASP A 169 -64.35 54.93 -25.01
N HIS A 170 -63.12 55.33 -24.72
CA HIS A 170 -62.70 56.73 -24.81
C HIS A 170 -61.65 57.01 -25.90
N ASN A 171 -60.80 56.03 -26.24
CA ASN A 171 -59.62 56.28 -27.07
C ASN A 171 -59.24 55.11 -27.97
N TYR A 172 -58.58 55.45 -29.07
CA TYR A 172 -57.95 54.55 -30.02
C TYR A 172 -56.44 54.84 -30.06
N LYS A 173 -55.61 53.84 -29.77
CA LYS A 173 -54.15 53.92 -29.91
C LYS A 173 -53.66 52.78 -30.78
N TYR A 174 -52.65 53.06 -31.58
CA TYR A 174 -51.99 52.05 -32.41
C TYR A 174 -50.48 52.26 -32.44
N LEU A 175 -49.76 51.19 -32.78
CA LEU A 175 -48.36 51.19 -33.18
C LEU A 175 -48.22 50.43 -34.49
N ASP A 176 -47.18 50.75 -35.26
CA ASP A 176 -46.80 50.02 -36.48
C ASP A 176 -45.40 49.43 -36.30
N SER A 177 -45.24 48.14 -36.62
CA SER A 177 -43.94 47.48 -36.65
C SER A 177 -43.10 47.90 -37.87
N ALA A 178 -41.85 47.43 -37.93
CA ALA A 178 -41.13 47.33 -39.20
C ALA A 178 -41.86 46.40 -40.18
N ALA A 179 -41.61 46.57 -41.49
CA ALA A 179 -42.21 45.70 -42.49
C ALA A 179 -41.57 44.31 -42.44
N LEU A 180 -42.40 43.27 -42.30
CA LEU A 180 -41.98 41.88 -42.24
C LEU A 180 -41.63 41.34 -43.64
N THR A 181 -40.86 40.26 -43.68
CA THR A 181 -40.62 39.46 -44.87
C THR A 181 -41.67 38.36 -45.01
N THR A 182 -42.08 38.09 -46.25
CA THR A 182 -42.98 36.97 -46.58
C THR A 182 -42.26 35.64 -46.41
N ASP A 183 -42.99 34.59 -46.02
CA ASP A 183 -42.46 33.23 -45.80
C ASP A 183 -41.35 33.12 -44.74
N THR A 184 -41.24 34.10 -43.85
CA THR A 184 -40.35 34.07 -42.67
C THR A 184 -41.17 33.95 -41.41
N TRP A 185 -40.76 33.07 -40.48
CA TRP A 185 -41.39 32.94 -39.18
C TRP A 185 -41.00 34.11 -38.26
N TYR A 186 -42.01 34.68 -37.61
CA TYR A 186 -41.83 35.73 -36.60
C TYR A 186 -42.54 35.32 -35.32
N TYR A 187 -41.83 35.38 -34.18
CA TYR A 187 -42.47 35.28 -32.88
C TYR A 187 -43.07 36.63 -32.53
N VAL A 188 -44.39 36.64 -32.35
CA VAL A 188 -45.17 37.83 -32.03
C VAL A 188 -45.70 37.68 -30.61
N ALA A 189 -45.37 38.62 -29.72
CA ALA A 189 -45.95 38.65 -28.37
C ALA A 189 -46.52 40.03 -28.05
N LEU A 190 -47.78 40.06 -27.63
CA LEU A 190 -48.51 41.22 -27.14
C LEU A 190 -48.52 41.20 -25.61
N VAL A 191 -48.09 42.28 -24.99
CA VAL A 191 -48.11 42.48 -23.54
C VAL A 191 -48.94 43.72 -23.22
N TRP A 192 -49.97 43.55 -22.40
CA TRP A 192 -50.82 44.62 -21.91
C TRP A 192 -50.60 44.82 -20.42
N CYS A 193 -50.19 46.04 -20.05
CA CYS A 193 -50.03 46.42 -18.65
C CYS A 193 -51.08 47.47 -18.28
N THR A 194 -51.99 47.09 -17.39
CA THR A 194 -53.07 47.94 -16.87
C THR A 194 -52.57 49.10 -16.03
N SER A 195 -51.40 48.96 -15.38
CA SER A 195 -50.82 50.03 -14.57
C SER A 195 -50.26 51.18 -15.43
N THR A 196 -49.72 50.87 -16.62
CA THR A 196 -49.17 51.88 -17.56
C THR A 196 -50.14 52.23 -18.68
N MET A 197 -51.17 51.40 -18.90
CA MET A 197 -52.12 51.48 -20.02
C MET A 197 -51.42 51.44 -21.39
N VAL A 198 -50.31 50.72 -21.50
CA VAL A 198 -49.51 50.57 -22.73
C VAL A 198 -49.60 49.14 -23.24
N ALA A 199 -49.85 49.00 -24.55
CA ALA A 199 -49.70 47.75 -25.27
C ALA A 199 -48.30 47.67 -25.89
N THR A 200 -47.56 46.62 -25.57
CA THR A 200 -46.20 46.38 -26.05
C THR A 200 -46.20 45.17 -26.99
N LEU A 201 -45.66 45.36 -28.19
CA LEU A 201 -45.40 44.31 -29.16
C LEU A 201 -43.91 43.94 -29.12
N TYR A 202 -43.62 42.69 -28.78
CA TYR A 202 -42.33 42.07 -29.01
C TYR A 202 -42.37 41.28 -30.32
N LEU A 203 -41.35 41.46 -31.14
CA LEU A 203 -41.22 40.82 -32.44
C LEU A 203 -39.81 40.26 -32.60
N VAL A 204 -39.71 38.95 -32.83
CA VAL A 204 -38.45 38.24 -33.04
C VAL A 204 -38.49 37.55 -34.40
N GLU A 205 -37.52 37.86 -35.26
CA GLU A 205 -37.34 37.13 -36.51
C GLU A 205 -36.69 35.78 -36.25
N GLU A 206 -37.13 34.75 -36.97
CA GLU A 206 -36.51 33.42 -36.94
C GLU A 206 -34.97 33.49 -37.04
N GLY A 207 -34.28 32.87 -36.08
CA GLY A 207 -32.81 32.82 -36.04
C GLY A 207 -32.12 34.12 -35.62
N SER A 208 -32.87 35.18 -35.32
CA SER A 208 -32.33 36.42 -34.78
C SER A 208 -32.27 36.40 -33.25
N SER A 209 -31.23 37.00 -32.69
CA SER A 209 -31.16 37.33 -31.25
C SER A 209 -31.68 38.73 -30.94
N ASP A 210 -31.98 39.52 -31.98
CA ASP A 210 -32.51 40.87 -31.84
C ASP A 210 -34.02 40.84 -31.65
N ILE A 211 -34.46 41.29 -30.47
CA ILE A 211 -35.88 41.47 -30.16
C ILE A 211 -36.26 42.92 -30.41
N ASN A 212 -37.13 43.12 -31.39
CA ASN A 212 -37.73 44.42 -31.67
C ASN A 212 -38.90 44.66 -30.72
N VAL A 213 -38.89 45.81 -30.05
CA VAL A 213 -39.92 46.21 -29.08
C VAL A 213 -40.62 47.45 -29.61
N TYR A 214 -41.94 47.41 -29.69
CA TYR A 214 -42.77 48.54 -30.10
C TYR A 214 -43.83 48.78 -29.03
N GLU A 215 -44.04 50.03 -28.64
CA GLU A 215 -45.01 50.39 -27.60
C GLU A 215 -46.03 51.38 -28.16
N THR A 216 -47.30 51.22 -27.77
CA THR A 216 -48.32 52.24 -28.03
C THR A 216 -48.10 53.43 -27.09
N ASN A 217 -48.60 54.61 -27.46
CA ASN A 217 -48.88 55.62 -26.44
C ASN A 217 -49.89 55.07 -25.42
N ALA A 218 -49.78 55.48 -24.16
CA ALA A 218 -50.74 55.08 -23.13
C ALA A 218 -52.18 55.41 -23.55
N VAL A 219 -53.08 54.44 -23.40
CA VAL A 219 -54.52 54.61 -23.55
C VAL A 219 -55.02 55.32 -22.28
N ASN A 220 -55.91 56.32 -22.40
CA ASN A 220 -56.49 56.88 -21.17
C ASN A 220 -57.41 55.84 -20.53
N ALA A 221 -57.46 55.80 -19.20
CA ALA A 221 -58.29 54.86 -18.45
C ALA A 221 -59.76 54.89 -18.93
N GLY A 222 -60.32 53.71 -19.16
CA GLY A 222 -61.65 53.49 -19.73
C GLY A 222 -62.01 52.01 -19.69
N SER A 223 -63.27 51.67 -19.93
CA SER A 223 -63.76 50.30 -19.87
C SER A 223 -63.41 49.52 -21.14
N PHE A 224 -62.85 48.32 -20.98
CA PHE A 224 -62.70 47.35 -22.08
C PHE A 224 -63.84 46.31 -22.11
N THR A 225 -64.81 46.38 -21.19
CA THR A 225 -65.82 45.33 -21.00
C THR A 225 -67.05 45.49 -21.90
N LYS A 226 -67.39 44.45 -22.68
CA LYS A 226 -68.72 44.23 -23.27
C LYS A 226 -69.14 42.77 -23.06
N ASN A 227 -70.26 42.53 -22.40
CA ASN A 227 -70.69 41.17 -22.03
C ASN A 227 -71.01 40.30 -23.27
N GLY A 228 -70.25 39.23 -23.48
CA GLY A 228 -70.64 38.05 -24.26
C GLY A 228 -70.56 38.13 -25.79
N GLU A 229 -70.00 39.20 -26.37
CA GLU A 229 -69.94 39.39 -27.84
C GLU A 229 -68.53 39.27 -28.45
N PHE A 230 -67.48 39.08 -27.65
CA PHE A 230 -66.09 39.14 -28.10
C PHE A 230 -65.25 37.94 -27.64
N CYS A 231 -64.50 37.35 -28.55
CA CYS A 231 -63.53 36.30 -28.31
C CYS A 231 -62.22 36.59 -29.04
N TRP A 232 -61.10 36.13 -28.51
CA TRP A 232 -59.84 36.15 -29.25
C TRP A 232 -59.91 35.16 -30.42
N THR A 233 -59.64 35.65 -31.62
CA THR A 233 -59.58 34.85 -32.84
C THR A 233 -58.27 35.09 -33.58
N LEU A 234 -57.75 34.04 -34.24
CA LEU A 234 -56.66 34.14 -35.20
C LEU A 234 -57.23 34.04 -36.61
N ASN A 235 -56.82 34.93 -37.49
CA ASN A 235 -57.33 35.05 -38.87
C ASN A 235 -58.84 35.35 -38.98
N GLU A 236 -59.47 35.98 -37.98
CA GLU A 236 -60.87 36.44 -38.07
C GLU A 236 -61.08 37.66 -37.16
N SER A 237 -62.24 38.30 -37.26
CA SER A 237 -62.73 39.27 -36.28
C SER A 237 -62.94 38.62 -34.92
N GLY A 238 -62.66 39.36 -33.85
CA GLY A 238 -62.95 38.92 -32.50
C GLY A 238 -64.41 39.11 -32.08
N ASN A 239 -65.20 39.84 -32.87
CA ASN A 239 -66.64 39.98 -32.67
C ASN A 239 -67.38 38.76 -33.25
N VAL A 240 -67.97 37.91 -32.40
CA VAL A 240 -68.60 36.64 -32.84
C VAL A 240 -69.77 36.86 -33.81
N ASN A 241 -70.35 38.06 -33.84
CA ASN A 241 -71.48 38.42 -34.69
C ASN A 241 -71.06 39.10 -36.01
N ARG A 242 -69.77 39.39 -36.21
CA ARG A 242 -69.23 40.05 -37.39
C ARG A 242 -68.01 39.30 -37.89
N THR A 243 -68.07 38.78 -39.11
CA THR A 243 -66.92 38.19 -39.79
C THR A 243 -66.18 39.25 -40.61
N TRP A 244 -64.86 39.29 -40.56
CA TRP A 244 -63.98 40.17 -41.34
C TRP A 244 -64.15 39.99 -42.85
N TYR A 245 -64.33 38.75 -43.31
CA TYR A 245 -64.36 38.40 -44.73
C TYR A 245 -65.75 38.45 -45.38
N THR A 246 -66.74 39.13 -44.78
CA THR A 246 -68.01 39.47 -45.46
C THR A 246 -67.93 40.73 -46.31
N THR A 247 -67.01 41.65 -46.01
CA THR A 247 -66.91 42.99 -46.62
C THR A 247 -65.61 43.24 -47.39
N ASN A 248 -64.59 42.38 -47.23
CA ASN A 248 -63.28 42.53 -47.87
C ASN A 248 -62.90 41.24 -48.63
N ASN A 249 -62.71 41.34 -49.95
CA ASN A 249 -62.61 40.19 -50.87
C ASN A 249 -61.17 39.72 -51.15
N ASP A 250 -60.17 40.14 -50.36
CA ASP A 250 -58.79 39.72 -50.64
C ASP A 250 -58.49 38.31 -50.11
N SER A 251 -58.92 37.32 -50.90
CA SER A 251 -58.97 35.92 -50.52
C SER A 251 -57.68 35.14 -50.82
N SER A 252 -56.51 35.74 -50.58
CA SER A 252 -55.28 35.19 -51.14
C SER A 252 -54.04 35.12 -50.24
N VAL A 253 -54.07 35.71 -49.04
CA VAL A 253 -52.99 35.56 -48.06
C VAL A 253 -53.20 34.29 -47.23
N ALA A 254 -52.18 33.45 -47.13
CA ALA A 254 -52.16 32.32 -46.19
C ALA A 254 -51.34 32.73 -44.97
N LEU A 255 -51.95 32.67 -43.79
CA LEU A 255 -51.30 32.91 -42.50
C LEU A 255 -51.06 31.56 -41.84
N CYS A 256 -49.85 31.30 -41.37
CA CYS A 256 -49.54 30.09 -40.62
C CYS A 256 -49.21 30.48 -39.17
N PHE A 257 -49.73 29.72 -38.22
CA PHE A 257 -49.63 29.98 -36.79
C PHE A 257 -49.11 28.74 -36.05
N SER A 258 -48.16 28.91 -35.13
CA SER A 258 -47.95 27.89 -34.09
C SER A 258 -49.11 27.90 -33.09
N GLU A 259 -49.10 26.95 -32.16
CA GLU A 259 -49.99 27.04 -31.01
C GLU A 259 -49.76 28.34 -30.21
N PRO A 260 -50.84 29.06 -29.87
CA PRO A 260 -50.75 30.27 -29.06
C PRO A 260 -50.56 30.00 -27.57
N ALA A 261 -49.75 30.82 -26.90
CA ALA A 261 -49.49 30.77 -25.46
C ALA A 261 -49.99 32.03 -24.74
N PHE A 262 -50.52 31.87 -23.52
CA PHE A 262 -51.23 32.89 -22.76
C PHE A 262 -50.74 32.97 -21.32
N TRP A 263 -50.50 34.18 -20.83
CA TRP A 263 -50.04 34.43 -19.46
C TRP A 263 -50.91 35.50 -18.80
N SER A 264 -51.41 35.23 -17.59
CA SER A 264 -52.14 36.22 -16.77
C SER A 264 -51.22 37.27 -16.12
N GLY A 265 -49.95 37.30 -16.53
CA GLY A 265 -48.92 38.23 -16.05
C GLY A 265 -48.09 38.80 -17.20
N LEU A 266 -47.24 39.77 -16.87
CA LEU A 266 -46.39 40.48 -17.83
C LEU A 266 -45.11 39.66 -18.11
N ILE A 267 -44.87 39.32 -19.37
CA ILE A 267 -43.57 38.81 -19.82
C ILE A 267 -42.68 39.99 -20.24
N ASN A 268 -41.38 39.89 -19.97
CA ASN A 268 -40.40 40.90 -20.34
C ASN A 268 -39.56 40.46 -21.56
N LYS A 269 -38.68 41.35 -22.04
CA LYS A 269 -37.80 41.10 -23.19
C LYS A 269 -36.96 39.81 -23.06
N ASN A 270 -36.46 39.48 -21.86
CA ASN A 270 -35.66 38.28 -21.62
C ASN A 270 -36.53 37.02 -21.65
N ASP A 271 -37.75 37.09 -21.12
CA ASP A 271 -38.71 35.99 -21.19
C ASP A 271 -39.06 35.70 -22.66
N VAL A 272 -39.27 36.74 -23.47
CA VAL A 272 -39.50 36.61 -24.91
C VAL A 272 -38.28 36.02 -25.63
N ALA A 273 -37.05 36.42 -25.28
CA ALA A 273 -35.84 35.81 -25.83
C ALA A 273 -35.78 34.30 -25.55
N LEU A 274 -36.05 33.93 -24.31
CA LEU A 274 -36.04 32.55 -23.87
C LEU A 274 -37.13 31.74 -24.58
N ILE A 275 -38.38 32.23 -24.60
CA ILE A 275 -39.50 31.56 -25.25
C ILE A 275 -39.26 31.38 -26.75
N ALA A 276 -38.81 32.42 -27.45
CA ALA A 276 -38.49 32.35 -28.87
C ALA A 276 -37.35 31.36 -29.13
N SER A 277 -36.32 31.31 -28.28
CA SER A 277 -35.22 30.36 -28.41
C SER A 277 -35.65 28.91 -28.18
N LEU A 278 -36.47 28.66 -27.15
CA LEU A 278 -36.95 27.33 -26.78
C LEU A 278 -37.89 26.77 -27.85
N GLN A 279 -38.79 27.60 -28.38
CA GLN A 279 -39.69 27.19 -29.45
C GLN A 279 -38.97 26.97 -30.78
N SER A 280 -37.82 27.62 -31.01
CA SER A 280 -36.98 27.39 -32.19
C SER A 280 -36.15 26.10 -32.15
N SER A 281 -36.00 25.47 -30.98
CA SER A 281 -35.17 24.27 -30.76
C SER A 281 -35.95 22.95 -30.66
N LEU A 282 -37.28 22.98 -30.82
CA LEU A 282 -38.16 21.81 -30.65
C LEU A 282 -38.20 20.93 -31.91
N ASP A 283 -37.09 20.28 -32.22
CA ASP A 283 -37.03 19.12 -33.15
C ASP A 283 -37.15 17.77 -32.41
N ASP A 284 -37.26 17.78 -31.07
CA ASP A 284 -37.19 16.58 -30.24
C ASP A 284 -38.50 16.34 -29.47
N LYS A 285 -39.31 15.39 -29.95
CA LYS A 285 -40.55 14.96 -29.29
C LYS A 285 -40.31 14.32 -27.91
N ASP A 286 -39.06 14.01 -27.57
CA ASP A 286 -38.66 13.36 -26.30
C ASP A 286 -38.08 14.33 -25.25
N SER A 287 -38.05 15.64 -25.50
CA SER A 287 -37.44 16.63 -24.59
C SER A 287 -38.24 16.92 -23.30
N GLY A 288 -39.34 16.21 -23.02
CA GLY A 288 -40.11 16.34 -21.76
C GLY A 288 -40.78 17.70 -21.54
N LEU A 289 -40.58 18.67 -22.46
CA LEU A 289 -41.24 19.97 -22.50
C LEU A 289 -42.31 19.95 -23.60
N SER A 290 -43.30 19.07 -23.42
CA SER A 290 -44.52 19.10 -24.23
C SER A 290 -45.35 20.32 -23.84
N LEU A 291 -45.34 21.36 -24.67
CA LEU A 291 -46.39 22.38 -24.63
C LEU A 291 -47.54 21.93 -25.54
N TYR A 292 -48.39 21.03 -25.04
CA TYR A 292 -49.74 20.80 -25.55
C TYR A 292 -50.76 21.56 -24.67
N PRO A 293 -51.97 21.83 -25.18
CA PRO A 293 -52.42 23.11 -25.73
C PRO A 293 -52.64 24.22 -24.68
N ALA A 294 -52.34 25.47 -25.02
CA ALA A 294 -52.62 26.68 -24.24
C ALA A 294 -52.28 26.55 -22.73
N CYS A 295 -50.98 26.54 -22.43
CA CYS A 295 -50.47 26.63 -21.07
C CYS A 295 -50.89 27.97 -20.43
N TYR A 296 -51.78 27.90 -19.45
CA TYR A 296 -52.13 29.03 -18.59
C TYR A 296 -51.16 29.02 -17.40
N PHE A 297 -50.27 30.00 -17.32
CA PHE A 297 -49.39 30.16 -16.16
C PHE A 297 -50.00 31.18 -15.19
N ASP A 298 -50.54 30.69 -14.07
CA ASP A 298 -50.83 31.54 -12.91
C ASP A 298 -49.56 31.70 -12.06
N PHE A 299 -48.85 32.81 -12.25
CA PHE A 299 -47.64 33.11 -11.49
C PHE A 299 -47.91 33.39 -9.99
N ASN A 300 -49.17 33.53 -9.56
CA ASN A 300 -49.49 33.93 -8.20
C ASN A 300 -49.78 32.77 -7.23
N THR A 301 -49.89 31.52 -7.70
CA THR A 301 -50.29 30.39 -6.82
C THR A 301 -49.37 29.16 -6.84
N CYS A 302 -48.36 29.10 -7.71
CA CYS A 302 -47.36 28.03 -7.69
C CYS A 302 -46.08 28.48 -6.98
N PRO A 303 -45.67 27.85 -5.85
CA PRO A 303 -44.32 28.05 -5.32
C PRO A 303 -43.33 27.57 -6.39
N THR A 304 -42.63 28.51 -7.01
CA THR A 304 -41.61 28.22 -8.01
C THR A 304 -40.37 27.72 -7.30
N LEU A 305 -39.95 26.48 -7.58
CA LEU A 305 -38.63 25.98 -7.19
C LEU A 305 -37.59 26.70 -8.07
N MET A 306 -37.06 27.82 -7.56
CA MET A 306 -36.01 28.55 -8.25
C MET A 306 -34.70 27.73 -8.29
N HIS A 307 -33.95 27.87 -9.38
CA HIS A 307 -32.67 27.18 -9.58
C HIS A 307 -32.76 25.64 -9.68
N LEU A 308 -33.86 25.09 -10.19
CA LEU A 308 -33.92 23.68 -10.60
C LEU A 308 -33.12 23.48 -11.90
N SER A 309 -32.27 22.46 -11.96
CA SER A 309 -31.56 22.03 -13.18
C SER A 309 -31.59 20.50 -13.24
N ASP A 310 -31.38 19.90 -14.42
CA ASP A 310 -31.36 18.44 -14.56
C ASP A 310 -30.37 17.78 -13.59
N VAL A 311 -29.18 18.38 -13.44
CA VAL A 311 -28.15 17.93 -12.50
C VAL A 311 -28.65 17.98 -11.05
N ARG A 312 -29.37 19.03 -10.66
CA ARG A 312 -29.96 19.13 -9.31
C ARG A 312 -31.10 18.13 -9.12
N MET A 313 -31.93 17.91 -10.13
CA MET A 313 -32.99 16.90 -10.10
C MET A 313 -32.42 15.48 -9.97
N GLN A 314 -31.33 15.17 -10.66
CA GLN A 314 -30.62 13.90 -10.50
C GLN A 314 -30.06 13.73 -9.08
N ARG A 315 -29.49 14.78 -8.48
CA ARG A 315 -29.02 14.73 -7.09
C ARG A 315 -30.15 14.50 -6.10
N ILE A 316 -31.27 15.21 -6.26
CA ILE A 316 -32.48 15.00 -5.44
C ILE A 316 -32.97 13.56 -5.59
N ASN A 317 -33.03 13.02 -6.80
CA ASN A 317 -33.45 11.63 -7.04
C ASN A 317 -32.53 10.64 -6.31
N ARG A 318 -31.20 10.77 -6.46
CA ARG A 318 -30.22 9.92 -5.78
C ARG A 318 -30.31 10.05 -4.25
N MET A 319 -30.51 11.26 -3.75
CA MET A 319 -30.70 11.56 -2.34
C MET A 319 -31.93 10.83 -1.76
N VAL A 320 -33.08 10.89 -2.46
CA VAL A 320 -34.31 10.18 -2.07
C VAL A 320 -34.10 8.66 -2.07
N ARG A 321 -33.38 8.13 -3.06
CA ARG A 321 -33.05 6.69 -3.10
C ARG A 321 -32.16 6.29 -1.92
N LEU A 322 -31.08 7.03 -1.67
CA LEU A 322 -30.15 6.77 -0.56
C LEU A 322 -30.87 6.86 0.80
N GLN A 323 -31.71 7.86 1.00
CA GLN A 323 -32.53 8.01 2.21
C GLN A 323 -33.38 6.77 2.47
N ARG A 324 -34.08 6.26 1.44
CA ARG A 324 -34.90 5.05 1.56
C ARG A 324 -34.07 3.80 1.85
N TRP A 325 -32.92 3.65 1.20
CA TRP A 325 -32.08 2.45 1.31
C TRP A 325 -31.32 2.39 2.63
N LEU A 326 -30.88 3.55 3.15
CA LEU A 326 -30.16 3.65 4.43
C LEU A 326 -31.10 3.71 5.64
N GLY A 327 -32.37 4.07 5.43
CA GLY A 327 -33.33 4.27 6.52
C GLY A 327 -33.00 5.46 7.42
N LEU A 328 -32.23 6.43 6.91
CA LEU A 328 -31.83 7.65 7.61
C LEU A 328 -32.76 8.82 7.26
N SER A 329 -32.72 9.90 8.03
CA SER A 329 -33.36 11.17 7.64
C SER A 329 -32.61 11.86 6.50
N PHE A 330 -33.29 12.76 5.78
CA PHE A 330 -32.63 13.55 4.73
C PHE A 330 -31.45 14.38 5.26
N GLU A 331 -31.55 14.89 6.49
CA GLU A 331 -30.46 15.64 7.13
C GLU A 331 -29.22 14.77 7.35
N GLU A 332 -29.41 13.55 7.86
CA GLU A 332 -28.31 12.61 8.12
C GLU A 332 -27.62 12.17 6.83
N VAL A 333 -28.39 11.88 5.78
CA VAL A 333 -27.83 11.52 4.47
C VAL A 333 -27.07 12.70 3.87
N ASP A 334 -27.59 13.92 4.00
CA ASP A 334 -26.99 15.11 3.42
C ASP A 334 -25.66 15.39 4.12
N LEU A 335 -25.65 15.29 5.44
CA LEU A 335 -24.47 15.47 6.26
C LEU A 335 -23.38 14.44 5.92
N LEU A 336 -23.70 13.14 5.82
CA LEU A 336 -22.74 12.09 5.47
C LEU A 336 -22.13 12.30 4.08
N ILE A 337 -23.00 12.55 3.09
CA ILE A 337 -22.59 12.79 1.71
C ILE A 337 -21.71 14.03 1.63
N ASN A 338 -22.14 15.14 2.23
CA ASN A 338 -21.38 16.38 2.18
C ASN A 338 -20.05 16.25 2.94
N ALA A 339 -19.99 15.54 4.06
CA ALA A 339 -18.71 15.29 4.74
C ALA A 339 -17.74 14.52 3.83
N CYS A 340 -18.20 13.49 3.13
CA CYS A 340 -17.39 12.74 2.16
C CYS A 340 -16.95 13.61 0.97
N ILE A 341 -17.86 14.41 0.39
CA ILE A 341 -17.54 15.32 -0.74
C ILE A 341 -16.51 16.37 -0.29
N ARG A 342 -16.69 16.97 0.88
CA ARG A 342 -15.78 17.99 1.41
C ARG A 342 -14.38 17.44 1.64
N GLY A 343 -14.23 16.23 2.17
CA GLY A 343 -12.91 15.60 2.32
C GLY A 343 -12.24 15.20 1.00
N GLN A 344 -12.97 15.16 -0.13
CA GLN A 344 -12.36 14.98 -1.46
C GLN A 344 -11.77 16.30 -2.01
N GLY A 345 -12.18 17.45 -1.46
CA GLY A 345 -11.67 18.76 -1.85
C GLY A 345 -11.78 19.02 -3.35
N SER A 346 -10.68 19.46 -3.98
CA SER A 346 -10.65 19.78 -5.40
C SER A 346 -10.89 18.58 -6.33
N GLN A 347 -10.73 17.35 -5.83
CA GLN A 347 -11.00 16.12 -6.60
C GLN A 347 -12.49 15.92 -6.91
N ASN A 348 -13.38 16.60 -6.16
CA ASN A 348 -14.83 16.53 -6.35
C ASN A 348 -15.44 17.94 -6.41
N SER A 349 -14.89 18.78 -7.28
CA SER A 349 -15.30 20.20 -7.42
C SER A 349 -16.74 20.37 -7.93
N ASP A 350 -17.30 19.36 -8.58
CA ASP A 350 -18.68 19.37 -9.05
C ASP A 350 -19.68 18.91 -7.97
N ASN A 351 -19.22 18.40 -6.82
CA ASN A 351 -20.05 17.77 -5.78
C ASN A 351 -20.87 16.59 -6.33
N SER A 352 -20.22 15.73 -7.12
CA SER A 352 -20.82 14.50 -7.64
C SER A 352 -20.83 13.38 -6.59
N LEU A 353 -21.85 12.52 -6.69
CA LEU A 353 -21.90 11.25 -5.95
C LEU A 353 -21.14 10.21 -6.77
N ASN A 354 -20.02 9.73 -6.25
CA ASN A 354 -19.06 8.89 -6.97
C ASN A 354 -18.72 7.61 -6.17
N ALA A 355 -17.73 6.85 -6.64
CA ALA A 355 -17.33 5.60 -5.99
C ALA A 355 -16.88 5.79 -4.52
N GLN A 356 -16.27 6.93 -4.17
CA GLN A 356 -15.92 7.21 -2.77
C GLN A 356 -17.15 7.41 -1.88
N THR A 357 -18.23 7.99 -2.43
CA THR A 357 -19.50 8.06 -1.70
C THR A 357 -20.01 6.66 -1.34
N LEU A 358 -19.95 5.71 -2.28
CA LEU A 358 -20.38 4.33 -2.02
C LEU A 358 -19.47 3.61 -1.01
N ARG A 359 -18.15 3.78 -1.13
CA ARG A 359 -17.17 3.22 -0.19
C ARG A 359 -17.37 3.77 1.23
N MET A 360 -17.56 5.08 1.36
CA MET A 360 -17.90 5.73 2.63
C MET A 360 -19.19 5.16 3.23
N LEU A 361 -20.24 4.97 2.42
CA LEU A 361 -21.49 4.38 2.91
C LEU A 361 -21.31 2.94 3.39
N GLY A 362 -20.46 2.15 2.72
CA GLY A 362 -20.09 0.80 3.16
C GLY A 362 -19.41 0.82 4.54
N VAL A 363 -18.39 1.66 4.71
CA VAL A 363 -17.69 1.82 6.01
C VAL A 363 -18.65 2.34 7.07
N TYR A 364 -19.49 3.33 6.76
CA TYR A 364 -20.51 3.80 7.70
C TYR A 364 -21.45 2.67 8.14
N ARG A 365 -21.93 1.84 7.20
CA ARG A 365 -22.82 0.72 7.54
C ARG A 365 -22.14 -0.32 8.44
N HIS A 366 -20.87 -0.63 8.19
CA HIS A 366 -20.07 -1.46 9.10
C HIS A 366 -20.02 -0.86 10.50
N TRP A 367 -19.62 0.41 10.63
CA TRP A 367 -19.49 1.09 11.93
C TRP A 367 -20.83 1.30 12.65
N GLN A 368 -21.90 1.51 11.89
CA GLN A 368 -23.27 1.58 12.42
C GLN A 368 -23.70 0.23 12.99
N GLN A 369 -23.41 -0.88 12.31
CA GLN A 369 -23.82 -2.22 12.74
C GLN A 369 -22.96 -2.76 13.88
N ALA A 370 -21.63 -2.61 13.79
CA ALA A 370 -20.69 -3.13 14.77
C ALA A 370 -20.62 -2.29 16.05
N TYR A 371 -20.70 -0.96 15.93
CA TYR A 371 -20.44 -0.02 17.04
C TYR A 371 -21.56 0.97 17.33
N GLN A 372 -22.71 0.85 16.65
CA GLN A 372 -23.88 1.73 16.83
C GLN A 372 -23.59 3.22 16.60
N VAL A 373 -22.61 3.52 15.73
CA VAL A 373 -22.27 4.91 15.39
C VAL A 373 -23.38 5.53 14.56
N THR A 374 -23.84 6.71 14.98
CA THR A 374 -24.86 7.48 14.26
C THR A 374 -24.27 8.26 13.07
N ALA A 375 -25.12 8.69 12.14
CA ALA A 375 -24.70 9.48 10.98
C ALA A 375 -24.00 10.79 11.38
N PHE A 376 -24.51 11.50 12.40
CA PHE A 376 -23.87 12.72 12.92
C PHE A 376 -22.48 12.47 13.50
N GLN A 377 -22.34 11.40 14.29
CA GLN A 377 -21.07 10.99 14.87
C GLN A 377 -20.05 10.60 13.80
N PHE A 378 -20.47 9.80 12.81
CA PHE A 378 -19.59 9.33 11.75
C PHE A 378 -19.17 10.48 10.81
N ALA A 379 -20.09 11.38 10.46
CA ALA A 379 -19.77 12.56 9.66
C ALA A 379 -18.71 13.48 10.32
N ALA A 380 -18.71 13.58 11.66
CA ALA A 380 -17.68 14.30 12.40
C ALA A 380 -16.28 13.65 12.26
N ILE A 381 -16.23 12.32 12.06
CA ILE A 381 -14.98 11.63 11.69
C ILE A 381 -14.60 11.90 10.25
N LEU A 382 -15.57 11.94 9.33
CA LEU A 382 -15.27 12.11 7.91
C LEU A 382 -14.77 13.51 7.55
N TYR A 383 -15.18 14.55 8.28
CA TYR A 383 -14.77 15.92 7.99
C TYR A 383 -14.81 16.81 9.24
N GLN A 384 -15.99 17.32 9.60
CA GLN A 384 -16.18 18.26 10.70
C GLN A 384 -17.44 17.93 11.51
N ILE A 385 -17.37 18.17 12.82
CA ILE A 385 -18.55 18.16 13.70
C ILE A 385 -19.52 19.26 13.28
N THR A 386 -20.80 18.93 13.06
CA THR A 386 -21.75 19.92 12.55
C THR A 386 -22.22 20.91 13.64
N PRO A 387 -22.07 22.24 13.42
CA PRO A 387 -22.69 23.27 14.25
C PRO A 387 -24.12 23.60 13.82
N TYR A 388 -24.67 22.86 12.85
CA TYR A 388 -26.01 23.08 12.30
C TYR A 388 -26.95 21.92 12.69
N ALA A 389 -28.23 22.24 12.87
CA ALA A 389 -29.32 21.29 13.00
C ALA A 389 -30.63 21.89 12.47
N ILE A 390 -31.58 21.05 12.06
CA ILE A 390 -32.93 21.48 11.70
C ILE A 390 -33.77 21.69 12.96
N SER A 391 -34.31 22.90 13.14
CA SER A 391 -35.19 23.22 14.27
C SER A 391 -36.36 22.24 14.38
N PRO A 392 -36.67 21.70 15.58
CA PRO A 392 -36.21 22.12 16.91
C PRO A 392 -34.99 21.34 17.46
N ALA A 393 -34.26 20.57 16.64
CA ALA A 393 -33.12 19.80 17.10
C ALA A 393 -31.94 20.70 17.51
N VAL A 394 -31.13 20.21 18.46
CA VAL A 394 -29.90 20.88 18.93
C VAL A 394 -28.73 20.46 18.04
N PRO A 395 -27.87 21.38 17.58
CA PRO A 395 -26.67 21.03 16.82
C PRO A 395 -25.79 19.99 17.48
N PHE A 396 -25.18 19.10 16.68
CA PHE A 396 -24.34 18.03 17.22
C PHE A 396 -23.14 18.55 18.02
N LEU A 397 -22.54 19.68 17.60
CA LEU A 397 -21.50 20.37 18.38
C LEU A 397 -21.97 20.72 19.79
N ASP A 398 -23.20 21.24 19.92
CA ASP A 398 -23.76 21.61 21.23
C ASP A 398 -24.14 20.39 22.06
N GLN A 399 -24.58 19.30 21.41
CA GLN A 399 -24.82 18.01 22.08
C GLN A 399 -23.54 17.44 22.71
N VAL A 400 -22.36 17.71 22.14
CA VAL A 400 -21.08 17.23 22.67
C VAL A 400 -20.49 18.20 23.70
N PHE A 401 -20.43 19.49 23.39
CA PHE A 401 -19.67 20.45 24.21
C PHE A 401 -20.52 21.31 25.15
N ASN A 402 -21.84 21.37 24.96
CA ASN A 402 -22.74 22.31 25.66
C ASN A 402 -23.94 21.62 26.37
N THR A 403 -23.88 20.31 26.64
CA THR A 403 -24.97 19.52 27.26
C THR A 403 -25.23 19.79 28.74
N ALA A 404 -24.28 20.38 29.45
CA ALA A 404 -24.43 20.76 30.85
C ALA A 404 -24.14 22.25 31.02
N SER A 405 -24.90 22.94 31.88
CA SER A 405 -24.60 24.30 32.37
C SER A 405 -23.37 24.32 33.29
N ALA A 406 -22.35 23.52 32.99
CA ALA A 406 -21.12 23.38 33.77
C ALA A 406 -20.26 24.66 33.71
N PHE A 407 -20.53 25.52 32.74
CA PHE A 407 -19.87 26.80 32.53
C PHE A 407 -20.93 27.90 32.34
N ASP A 408 -20.63 29.10 32.82
CA ASP A 408 -21.51 30.27 32.67
C ASP A 408 -21.66 30.68 31.19
N GLU A 409 -20.63 30.43 30.38
CA GLU A 409 -20.66 30.64 28.93
C GLU A 409 -20.55 29.32 28.16
N PRO A 410 -21.35 29.11 27.10
CA PRO A 410 -21.23 27.94 26.24
C PRO A 410 -19.92 27.97 25.46
N PHE A 411 -19.41 26.79 25.13
CA PHE A 411 -18.29 26.63 24.22
C PHE A 411 -18.66 27.14 22.83
N LYS A 412 -17.77 27.96 22.23
CA LYS A 412 -17.96 28.58 20.92
C LYS A 412 -16.73 28.36 20.06
N ILE A 413 -16.96 28.09 18.78
CA ILE A 413 -15.92 28.16 17.74
C ILE A 413 -15.61 29.65 17.50
N THR A 414 -14.35 30.03 17.67
CA THR A 414 -13.92 31.44 17.62
C THR A 414 -12.82 31.70 16.60
N ASP A 415 -12.27 30.65 15.98
CA ASP A 415 -11.13 30.67 15.05
C ASP A 415 -9.89 31.39 15.59
N ARG A 416 -9.85 31.64 16.90
CA ARG A 416 -8.73 32.29 17.59
C ARG A 416 -7.70 31.23 18.01
N ALA A 417 -6.43 31.61 17.96
CA ALA A 417 -5.36 30.81 18.56
C ALA A 417 -5.48 30.85 20.10
N PHE A 418 -5.27 29.71 20.75
CA PHE A 418 -5.20 29.60 22.21
C PHE A 418 -4.06 28.67 22.62
N ASN A 419 -3.46 28.95 23.78
CA ASN A 419 -2.41 28.11 24.35
C ASN A 419 -3.03 26.89 25.06
N TYR A 420 -2.88 25.71 24.48
CA TYR A 420 -3.49 24.48 25.02
C TYR A 420 -2.84 23.99 26.33
N THR A 421 -1.71 24.57 26.73
CA THR A 421 -1.05 24.29 28.01
C THR A 421 -1.51 25.21 29.15
N ALA A 422 -2.28 26.26 28.84
CA ALA A 422 -2.76 27.22 29.84
C ALA A 422 -3.61 26.56 30.95
N LEU A 423 -3.44 27.04 32.18
CA LEU A 423 -4.17 26.55 33.37
C LEU A 423 -5.34 27.46 33.78
N THR A 424 -5.25 28.75 33.45
CA THR A 424 -6.12 29.82 33.92
C THR A 424 -6.39 30.81 32.80
N GLY A 425 -7.35 31.71 33.01
CA GLY A 425 -7.77 32.68 31.99
C GLY A 425 -8.64 32.04 30.90
N GLU A 426 -8.83 32.77 29.81
CA GLU A 426 -9.72 32.39 28.71
C GLU A 426 -9.25 31.10 28.01
N ASP A 427 -7.95 30.97 27.74
CA ASP A 427 -7.37 29.77 27.12
C ASP A 427 -7.52 28.53 28.02
N GLY A 428 -7.31 28.69 29.33
CA GLY A 428 -7.53 27.61 30.30
C GLY A 428 -9.00 27.21 30.42
N GLN A 429 -9.95 28.13 30.20
CA GLN A 429 -11.37 27.83 30.13
C GLN A 429 -11.72 27.03 28.88
N ILE A 430 -11.19 27.42 27.72
CA ILE A 430 -11.35 26.66 26.45
C ILE A 430 -10.87 25.22 26.63
N VAL A 431 -9.68 25.04 27.21
CA VAL A 431 -9.13 23.70 27.48
C VAL A 431 -10.06 22.88 28.40
N LYS A 432 -10.60 23.48 29.46
CA LYS A 432 -11.56 22.81 30.36
C LYS A 432 -12.85 22.43 29.64
N GLN A 433 -13.42 23.33 28.83
CA GLN A 433 -14.64 23.06 28.06
C GLN A 433 -14.44 21.90 27.07
N ILE A 434 -13.30 21.87 26.36
CA ILE A 434 -12.96 20.76 25.45
C ILE A 434 -12.80 19.45 26.23
N CYS A 435 -12.06 19.46 27.34
CA CYS A 435 -11.87 18.27 28.19
C CYS A 435 -13.20 17.73 28.71
N THR A 436 -14.10 18.61 29.16
CA THR A 436 -15.44 18.26 29.63
C THR A 436 -16.29 17.66 28.52
N GLY A 437 -16.35 18.31 27.34
CA GLY A 437 -17.15 17.82 26.22
C GLY A 437 -16.68 16.47 25.67
N LEU A 438 -15.37 16.24 25.61
CA LEU A 438 -14.79 14.96 25.16
C LEU A 438 -14.74 13.90 26.27
N SER A 439 -15.04 14.28 27.52
CA SER A 439 -14.91 13.44 28.71
C SER A 439 -13.50 12.83 28.86
N ILE A 440 -12.48 13.68 28.77
CA ILE A 440 -11.07 13.30 28.95
C ILE A 440 -10.40 14.15 30.02
N THR A 441 -9.33 13.64 30.62
CA THR A 441 -8.54 14.40 31.57
C THR A 441 -7.64 15.43 30.86
N ARG A 442 -7.17 16.44 31.60
CA ARG A 442 -6.21 17.40 31.05
C ARG A 442 -4.92 16.74 30.55
N THR A 443 -4.41 15.72 31.24
CA THR A 443 -3.19 15.00 30.81
C THR A 443 -3.40 14.30 29.48
N GLN A 444 -4.53 13.62 29.31
CA GLN A 444 -4.93 12.98 28.06
C GLN A 444 -5.12 14.00 26.93
N PHE A 445 -5.77 15.13 27.22
CA PHE A 445 -5.90 16.23 26.27
C PHE A 445 -4.54 16.77 25.80
N LEU A 446 -3.56 16.96 26.69
CA LEU A 446 -2.23 17.45 26.31
C LEU A 446 -1.51 16.52 25.32
N VAL A 447 -1.70 15.20 25.46
CA VAL A 447 -1.14 14.21 24.51
C VAL A 447 -1.76 14.42 23.13
N LEU A 448 -3.09 14.49 23.03
CA LEU A 448 -3.78 14.66 21.75
C LEU A 448 -3.56 16.06 21.14
N ALA A 449 -3.57 17.11 21.97
CA ALA A 449 -3.39 18.49 21.54
C ALA A 449 -2.04 18.70 20.86
N LYS A 450 -0.98 18.07 21.37
CA LYS A 450 0.33 18.08 20.71
C LYS A 450 0.26 17.44 19.31
N GLN A 451 -0.36 16.26 19.19
CA GLN A 451 -0.48 15.56 17.91
C GLN A 451 -1.26 16.39 16.88
N VAL A 452 -2.39 16.99 17.29
CA VAL A 452 -3.20 17.85 16.41
C VAL A 452 -2.46 19.14 16.03
N SER A 453 -1.76 19.76 16.98
CA SER A 453 -0.95 20.95 16.74
C SER A 453 0.15 20.69 15.71
N ASP A 454 0.85 19.56 15.83
CA ASP A 454 1.91 19.14 14.91
C ASP A 454 1.32 18.80 13.53
N ALA A 455 0.23 18.03 13.48
CA ALA A 455 -0.41 17.62 12.22
C ALA A 455 -1.00 18.79 11.41
N GLN A 456 -1.57 19.79 12.09
CA GLN A 456 -2.21 20.96 11.46
C GLN A 456 -1.32 22.22 11.46
N ASN A 457 -0.04 22.09 11.83
CA ASN A 457 0.95 23.19 11.83
C ASN A 457 0.51 24.44 12.63
N CYS A 458 -0.11 24.25 13.80
CA CYS A 458 -0.62 25.36 14.63
C CYS A 458 0.46 26.12 15.43
N GLY A 459 1.68 25.59 15.50
CA GLY A 459 2.80 26.17 16.24
C GLY A 459 2.94 25.63 17.68
N ALA A 460 4.09 25.87 18.31
CA ALA A 460 4.39 25.27 19.61
C ALA A 460 3.37 25.68 20.70
N ASN A 461 2.85 24.69 21.43
CA ASN A 461 1.87 24.86 22.52
C ASN A 461 0.59 25.60 22.11
N THR A 462 0.25 25.65 20.82
CA THR A 462 -0.85 26.46 20.29
C THR A 462 -1.82 25.61 19.47
N LEU A 463 -3.12 25.87 19.63
CA LEU A 463 -4.19 25.32 18.78
C LEU A 463 -5.10 26.46 18.32
N ILE A 464 -5.79 26.26 17.20
CA ILE A 464 -6.83 27.18 16.71
C ILE A 464 -8.19 26.65 17.19
N CYS A 465 -9.03 27.49 17.80
CA CYS A 465 -10.40 27.12 18.18
C CYS A 465 -11.34 27.12 16.97
N SER A 466 -10.99 26.31 15.96
CA SER A 466 -11.72 26.11 14.69
C SER A 466 -12.42 24.75 14.67
N LEU A 467 -13.39 24.58 13.76
CA LEU A 467 -14.05 23.29 13.57
C LEU A 467 -13.08 22.16 13.22
N ASP A 468 -12.03 22.43 12.45
CA ASP A 468 -11.04 21.43 12.03
C ASP A 468 -10.28 20.82 13.21
N VAL A 469 -9.79 21.66 14.11
CA VAL A 469 -9.03 21.24 15.30
C VAL A 469 -9.95 20.49 16.28
N ILE A 470 -11.14 21.03 16.54
CA ILE A 470 -12.09 20.39 17.47
C ILE A 470 -12.57 19.05 16.92
N SER A 471 -12.78 18.94 15.61
CA SER A 471 -13.15 17.67 14.97
C SER A 471 -12.00 16.65 14.99
N ALA A 472 -10.74 17.09 14.85
CA ALA A 472 -9.58 16.21 14.99
C ALA A 472 -9.43 15.66 16.41
N LEU A 473 -9.61 16.51 17.43
CA LEU A 473 -9.63 16.06 18.82
C LEU A 473 -10.79 15.08 19.07
N TYR A 474 -11.98 15.38 18.52
CA TYR A 474 -13.13 14.48 18.61
C TYR A 474 -12.84 13.12 17.96
N ARG A 475 -12.22 13.08 16.76
CA ARG A 475 -11.79 11.86 16.08
C ARG A 475 -10.88 11.00 16.93
N LEU A 476 -9.80 11.59 17.43
CA LEU A 476 -8.78 10.91 18.22
C LEU A 476 -9.35 10.30 19.51
N VAL A 477 -10.39 10.92 20.08
CA VAL A 477 -11.05 10.41 21.29
C VAL A 477 -12.11 9.35 20.96
N MET A 478 -12.95 9.61 19.97
CA MET A 478 -14.16 8.82 19.76
C MET A 478 -13.92 7.55 18.95
N THR A 479 -13.02 7.57 17.96
CA THR A 479 -12.73 6.38 17.13
C THR A 479 -12.26 5.21 18.00
N PRO A 480 -11.25 5.35 18.89
CA PRO A 480 -10.86 4.23 19.76
C PRO A 480 -11.89 3.87 20.82
N ARG A 481 -12.67 4.85 21.30
CA ARG A 481 -13.73 4.63 22.29
C ARG A 481 -14.84 3.73 21.75
N TRP A 482 -15.22 3.89 20.48
CA TRP A 482 -16.20 3.00 19.82
C TRP A 482 -15.68 1.59 19.63
N LEU A 483 -14.37 1.41 19.47
CA LEU A 483 -13.70 0.11 19.45
C LEU A 483 -13.60 -0.54 20.85
N GLY A 484 -14.16 0.09 21.89
CA GLY A 484 -14.15 -0.43 23.26
C GLY A 484 -12.81 -0.27 23.98
N LEU A 485 -11.90 0.56 23.47
CA LEU A 485 -10.55 0.70 24.02
C LEU A 485 -10.48 1.78 25.12
N SER A 486 -9.53 1.58 26.05
CA SER A 486 -9.08 2.62 26.97
C SER A 486 -8.44 3.78 26.20
N PHE A 487 -8.22 4.94 26.84
CA PHE A 487 -7.55 6.05 26.17
C PHE A 487 -6.11 5.65 25.76
N GLU A 488 -5.41 4.98 26.67
CA GLU A 488 -4.02 4.57 26.48
C GLU A 488 -3.90 3.51 25.38
N ASP A 489 -4.77 2.50 25.37
CA ASP A 489 -4.81 1.51 24.30
C ASP A 489 -5.29 2.10 22.97
N GLY A 490 -6.19 3.09 23.02
CA GLY A 490 -6.64 3.77 21.83
C GLY A 490 -5.53 4.54 21.12
N VAL A 491 -4.74 5.30 21.87
CA VAL A 491 -3.56 5.99 21.32
C VAL A 491 -2.52 4.98 20.85
N ALA A 492 -2.28 3.90 21.61
CA ALA A 492 -1.34 2.87 21.21
C ALA A 492 -1.76 2.17 19.90
N LEU A 493 -3.05 1.87 19.72
CA LEU A 493 -3.56 1.27 18.47
C LEU A 493 -3.35 2.21 17.28
N LEU A 494 -3.61 3.51 17.45
CA LEU A 494 -3.36 4.52 16.42
C LEU A 494 -1.87 4.64 16.06
N MET A 495 -0.96 4.33 16.98
CA MET A 495 0.49 4.28 16.73
C MET A 495 0.93 2.97 16.05
N LEU A 496 0.20 1.87 16.24
CA LEU A 496 0.49 0.57 15.63
C LEU A 496 0.01 0.49 14.18
N VAL A 497 -1.23 0.91 13.92
CA VAL A 497 -1.87 0.76 12.62
C VAL A 497 -1.21 1.68 11.59
N GLU A 498 -0.88 1.10 10.43
CA GLU A 498 -0.19 1.77 9.33
C GLU A 498 1.11 2.49 9.77
N GLU A 499 1.85 1.90 10.71
CA GLU A 499 3.10 2.47 11.24
C GLU A 499 2.92 3.89 11.83
N GLY A 500 1.77 4.13 12.47
CA GLY A 500 1.43 5.41 13.11
C GLY A 500 0.79 6.44 12.17
N LYS A 501 0.59 6.11 10.88
CA LYS A 501 -0.16 6.98 9.96
C LYS A 501 -1.61 7.15 10.38
N ALA A 502 -2.21 6.17 11.07
CA ALA A 502 -3.56 6.30 11.60
C ALA A 502 -3.66 7.49 12.57
N LEU A 503 -2.74 7.62 13.54
CA LEU A 503 -2.69 8.77 14.45
C LEU A 503 -2.60 10.10 13.69
N ALA A 504 -1.69 10.18 12.73
CA ALA A 504 -1.48 11.39 11.94
C ALA A 504 -2.72 11.77 11.10
N ARG A 505 -3.38 10.78 10.48
CA ARG A 505 -4.59 10.98 9.66
C ARG A 505 -5.76 11.49 10.49
N LEU A 506 -6.02 10.88 11.65
CA LEU A 506 -7.12 11.30 12.52
C LEU A 506 -6.85 12.69 13.15
N ALA A 507 -5.59 13.03 13.40
CA ALA A 507 -5.17 14.34 13.91
C ALA A 507 -5.26 15.47 12.86
N ASN A 508 -5.27 15.14 11.56
CA ASN A 508 -5.33 16.11 10.47
C ASN A 508 -6.77 16.30 9.95
N ILE A 509 -6.93 17.19 8.96
CA ILE A 509 -8.15 17.31 8.16
C ILE A 509 -8.20 16.12 7.20
N PRO A 510 -9.26 15.29 7.21
CA PRO A 510 -9.36 14.12 6.34
C PRO A 510 -9.26 14.47 4.85
N VAL A 511 -8.49 13.66 4.12
CA VAL A 511 -8.37 13.73 2.66
C VAL A 511 -8.63 12.34 2.08
N TYR A 512 -9.54 12.26 1.10
CA TYR A 512 -9.84 11.01 0.40
C TYR A 512 -9.12 10.96 -0.95
N THR A 513 -8.48 9.83 -1.23
CA THR A 513 -7.81 9.58 -2.52
C THR A 513 -8.85 9.17 -3.57
N ALA A 514 -8.52 9.25 -4.87
CA ALA A 514 -9.38 8.64 -5.88
C ALA A 514 -9.32 7.10 -5.75
N VAL A 515 -10.43 6.39 -5.98
CA VAL A 515 -10.50 4.92 -5.83
C VAL A 515 -9.48 4.19 -6.74
N GLU A 516 -9.14 4.79 -7.87
CA GLU A 516 -8.15 4.25 -8.83
C GLU A 516 -6.70 4.35 -8.32
N ASN A 517 -6.45 5.15 -7.28
CA ASN A 517 -5.15 5.24 -6.63
C ASN A 517 -5.07 4.15 -5.56
N SER A 518 -4.07 3.27 -5.63
CA SER A 518 -3.78 2.25 -4.60
C SER A 518 -3.33 2.84 -3.24
N ALA A 519 -3.47 4.15 -3.04
CA ALA A 519 -3.03 4.84 -1.84
C ALA A 519 -4.15 4.80 -0.78
N SER A 520 -3.83 4.16 0.34
CA SER A 520 -4.71 4.06 1.51
C SER A 520 -5.15 5.45 2.02
N ASP A 521 -6.41 5.60 2.38
CA ASP A 521 -7.00 6.82 2.96
C ASP A 521 -7.67 6.57 4.33
N LEU A 522 -8.37 7.58 4.87
CA LEU A 522 -9.03 7.47 6.17
C LEU A 522 -10.05 6.31 6.22
N LEU A 523 -10.74 5.98 5.13
CA LEU A 523 -11.71 4.90 5.13
C LEU A 523 -11.04 3.53 5.29
N ASP A 524 -9.86 3.33 4.65
CA ASP A 524 -9.05 2.13 4.87
C ASP A 524 -8.55 2.08 6.32
N THR A 525 -8.07 3.22 6.84
CA THR A 525 -7.60 3.31 8.23
C THR A 525 -8.69 2.93 9.22
N LEU A 526 -9.93 3.36 9.01
CA LEU A 526 -11.04 3.00 9.89
C LEU A 526 -11.32 1.49 9.85
N MET A 527 -11.25 0.85 8.68
CA MET A 527 -11.40 -0.61 8.59
C MET A 527 -10.21 -1.33 9.25
N ALA A 528 -8.98 -0.88 9.00
CA ALA A 528 -7.79 -1.46 9.63
C ALA A 528 -7.80 -1.31 11.16
N LEU A 529 -8.30 -0.18 11.69
CA LEU A 529 -8.47 0.01 13.13
C LEU A 529 -9.52 -0.93 13.73
N SER A 530 -10.65 -1.11 13.04
CA SER A 530 -11.69 -2.08 13.40
C SER A 530 -11.12 -3.49 13.47
N ASP A 531 -10.42 -3.92 12.42
CA ASP A 531 -9.86 -5.27 12.32
C ASP A 531 -8.75 -5.50 13.35
N ALA A 532 -7.86 -4.52 13.55
CA ALA A 532 -6.78 -4.62 14.54
C ALA A 532 -7.33 -4.64 15.98
N ALA A 533 -8.36 -3.85 16.29
CA ALA A 533 -9.01 -3.89 17.60
C ALA A 533 -9.69 -5.25 17.86
N GLN A 534 -10.35 -5.81 16.85
CA GLN A 534 -10.94 -7.14 16.94
C GLN A 534 -9.86 -8.22 17.14
N TRP A 535 -8.77 -8.16 16.37
CA TRP A 535 -7.65 -9.08 16.52
C TRP A 535 -7.02 -9.04 17.92
N LEU A 536 -6.84 -7.83 18.49
CA LEU A 536 -6.36 -7.67 19.85
C LEU A 536 -7.32 -8.34 20.86
N ALA A 537 -8.62 -8.11 20.71
CA ALA A 537 -9.64 -8.71 21.57
C ALA A 537 -9.65 -10.24 21.47
N ASP A 538 -9.61 -10.79 20.26
CA ASP A 538 -9.64 -12.23 19.99
C ASP A 538 -8.41 -12.96 20.59
N ASN A 539 -7.27 -12.27 20.66
CA ASN A 539 -6.02 -12.79 21.21
C ASN A 539 -5.77 -12.41 22.68
N ASN A 540 -6.71 -11.73 23.34
CA ASN A 540 -6.55 -11.19 24.70
C ASN A 540 -5.30 -10.30 24.87
N LEU A 541 -4.98 -9.51 23.84
CA LEU A 541 -3.86 -8.58 23.82
C LEU A 541 -4.34 -7.15 24.07
N THR A 542 -3.48 -6.32 24.65
CA THR A 542 -3.68 -4.87 24.72
C THR A 542 -2.81 -4.16 23.69
N ALA A 543 -3.30 -3.06 23.12
CA ALA A 543 -2.52 -2.29 22.15
C ALA A 543 -1.25 -1.71 22.77
N THR A 544 -1.31 -1.28 24.03
CA THR A 544 -0.13 -0.85 24.80
C THR A 544 0.89 -1.97 24.97
N GLY A 545 0.43 -3.19 25.25
CA GLY A 545 1.27 -4.38 25.36
C GLY A 545 1.97 -4.69 24.03
N VAL A 546 1.23 -4.71 22.94
CA VAL A 546 1.80 -4.93 21.59
C VAL A 546 2.78 -3.82 21.21
N LEU A 547 2.45 -2.55 21.47
CA LEU A 547 3.38 -1.44 21.20
C LEU A 547 4.68 -1.60 21.99
N SER A 548 4.62 -2.03 23.26
CA SER A 548 5.82 -2.32 24.05
C SER A 548 6.64 -3.48 23.45
N MET A 549 5.97 -4.53 22.95
CA MET A 549 6.60 -5.63 22.23
C MET A 549 7.20 -5.22 20.89
N LEU A 550 6.83 -4.07 20.31
CA LEU A 550 7.43 -3.52 19.09
C LEU A 550 8.59 -2.54 19.36
N GLN A 551 8.71 -2.01 20.57
CA GLN A 551 9.77 -1.09 20.92
C GLN A 551 11.12 -1.81 21.00
N ALA A 552 12.11 -1.31 20.26
CA ALA A 552 13.49 -1.82 20.26
C ALA A 552 14.32 -1.41 21.49
N GLY A 553 13.72 -0.81 22.51
CA GLY A 553 14.44 -0.42 23.73
C GLY A 553 15.33 0.81 23.57
N ASN A 554 15.01 1.72 22.64
CA ASN A 554 15.76 2.98 22.44
C ASN A 554 15.73 3.92 23.65
N HIS A 555 14.90 3.63 24.66
CA HIS A 555 14.89 4.32 25.94
C HIS A 555 15.79 3.57 26.92
N ILE A 556 16.75 4.28 27.52
CA ILE A 556 17.68 3.75 28.54
C ILE A 556 16.85 3.18 29.70
N LEU A 557 16.78 1.86 29.79
CA LEU A 557 16.21 1.19 30.97
C LEU A 557 17.25 1.23 32.08
N PRO A 558 16.88 1.70 33.30
CA PRO A 558 17.82 1.70 34.40
C PRO A 558 18.16 0.26 34.76
N ALA A 559 19.45 -0.06 34.78
CA ALA A 559 19.96 -1.31 35.30
C ALA A 559 19.44 -1.56 36.72
N THR A 560 19.11 -2.81 37.05
CA THR A 560 18.61 -3.21 38.36
C THR A 560 19.55 -4.22 39.03
N THR A 561 19.26 -4.55 40.28
CA THR A 561 19.96 -5.63 41.00
C THR A 561 19.78 -7.00 40.33
N ALA A 562 18.72 -7.18 39.53
CA ALA A 562 18.49 -8.44 38.82
C ALA A 562 19.57 -8.69 37.75
N GLU A 563 19.94 -7.67 36.98
CA GLU A 563 21.00 -7.79 35.96
C GLU A 563 22.37 -8.01 36.60
N ILE A 564 22.66 -7.40 37.77
CA ILE A 564 23.88 -7.72 38.53
C ILE A 564 23.91 -9.19 38.93
N ASN A 565 22.81 -9.70 39.49
CA ASN A 565 22.73 -11.10 39.91
C ASN A 565 22.87 -12.06 38.72
N PHE A 566 22.34 -11.68 37.55
CA PHE A 566 22.50 -12.42 36.32
C PHE A 566 23.97 -12.49 35.87
N ILE A 567 24.63 -11.33 35.75
CA ILE A 567 26.06 -11.23 35.37
C ILE A 567 26.94 -11.97 36.39
N ALA A 568 26.70 -11.76 37.69
CA ALA A 568 27.44 -12.44 38.76
C ALA A 568 27.23 -13.96 38.72
N GLY A 569 26.02 -14.43 38.41
CA GLY A 569 25.70 -15.84 38.28
C GLY A 569 26.44 -16.52 37.12
N ILE A 570 26.60 -15.83 35.99
CA ILE A 570 27.43 -16.29 34.86
C ILE A 570 28.90 -16.32 35.28
N ASN A 571 29.41 -15.21 35.82
CA ASN A 571 30.83 -15.06 36.19
C ASN A 571 31.27 -15.96 37.35
N GLN A 572 30.34 -16.48 38.15
CA GLN A 572 30.64 -17.48 39.17
C GLN A 572 30.93 -18.86 38.58
N GLN A 573 30.26 -19.23 37.48
CA GLN A 573 30.35 -20.56 36.87
C GLN A 573 31.42 -20.63 35.78
N LEU A 574 31.60 -19.53 35.05
CA LEU A 574 32.47 -19.46 33.87
C LEU A 574 33.93 -19.85 34.12
N PRO A 575 34.61 -19.47 35.23
CA PRO A 575 36.03 -19.78 35.42
C PRO A 575 36.39 -21.27 35.36
N SER A 576 35.42 -22.16 35.64
CA SER A 576 35.62 -23.61 35.60
C SER A 576 35.57 -24.22 34.19
N THR A 577 35.09 -23.46 33.20
CA THR A 577 34.91 -23.91 31.81
C THR A 577 35.79 -23.15 30.81
N LEU A 578 36.49 -22.10 31.25
CA LEU A 578 37.42 -21.34 30.41
C LEU A 578 38.66 -22.19 30.09
N LEU A 579 38.94 -22.32 28.80
CA LEU A 579 40.11 -23.02 28.31
C LEU A 579 41.37 -22.19 28.60
N ASN A 580 42.40 -22.87 29.07
CA ASN A 580 43.73 -22.31 29.30
C ASN A 580 44.79 -23.40 29.09
N GLU A 581 46.07 -23.04 29.14
CA GLU A 581 47.19 -23.97 28.94
C GLU A 581 47.11 -25.24 29.79
N ASN A 582 46.56 -25.16 31.01
CA ASN A 582 46.47 -26.33 31.89
C ASN A 582 45.42 -27.34 31.42
N CYS A 583 44.40 -26.91 30.65
CA CYS A 583 43.38 -27.79 30.08
C CYS A 583 43.99 -28.84 29.14
N PHE A 584 45.13 -28.51 28.52
CA PHE A 584 45.86 -29.38 27.60
C PHE A 584 47.10 -30.02 28.23
N SER A 585 47.27 -29.92 29.56
CA SER A 585 48.47 -30.40 30.25
C SER A 585 48.69 -31.92 30.21
N SER A 586 47.64 -32.70 29.93
CA SER A 586 47.73 -34.14 29.68
C SER A 586 48.33 -34.48 28.32
N LEU A 587 48.34 -33.53 27.39
CA LEU A 587 48.82 -33.71 26.04
C LEU A 587 50.32 -33.41 25.94
N PRO A 588 51.06 -34.16 25.10
CA PRO A 588 52.49 -33.91 24.88
C PRO A 588 52.75 -32.49 24.31
N ARG A 589 53.73 -31.78 24.88
CA ARG A 589 54.06 -30.39 24.49
C ARG A 589 54.66 -30.25 23.09
N ASP A 590 55.12 -31.35 22.50
CA ASP A 590 55.65 -31.46 21.15
C ASP A 590 54.59 -31.32 20.05
N ILE A 591 53.29 -31.40 20.39
CA ILE A 591 52.19 -31.14 19.46
C ILE A 591 52.23 -29.69 18.94
N ILE A 592 52.60 -28.74 19.79
CA ILE A 592 52.69 -27.30 19.51
C ILE A 592 54.15 -26.78 19.53
N SER A 593 55.11 -27.63 19.15
CA SER A 593 56.55 -27.30 19.19
C SER A 593 57.04 -26.43 18.02
N GLU A 594 58.15 -25.71 18.22
CA GLU A 594 58.79 -24.84 17.23
C GLU A 594 59.54 -25.63 16.13
N SER A 595 59.63 -25.06 14.92
CA SER A 595 60.40 -25.63 13.80
C SER A 595 61.90 -25.60 14.03
N VAL A 596 62.39 -24.57 14.72
CA VAL A 596 63.80 -24.36 14.98
C VAL A 596 64.03 -23.74 16.35
N TYR A 597 65.20 -23.98 16.92
CA TYR A 597 65.70 -23.33 18.14
C TYR A 597 67.11 -22.80 17.89
N CYS A 598 67.55 -21.77 18.62
CA CYS A 598 68.85 -21.13 18.43
C CYS A 598 69.79 -21.38 19.64
N PRO A 599 70.71 -22.37 19.56
CA PRO A 599 71.52 -22.78 20.73
C PRO A 599 72.41 -21.67 21.30
N ASN A 600 72.95 -20.82 20.44
CA ASN A 600 73.87 -19.74 20.81
C ASN A 600 73.17 -18.36 20.83
N GLY A 601 71.84 -18.34 20.91
CA GLY A 601 71.04 -17.12 20.81
C GLY A 601 71.02 -16.54 19.40
N MET A 602 70.32 -15.43 19.26
CA MET A 602 70.00 -14.76 18.01
C MET A 602 69.67 -13.29 18.30
N ASN A 603 69.90 -12.39 17.34
CA ASN A 603 69.40 -11.00 17.46
C ASN A 603 68.13 -10.83 16.64
N ILE A 604 67.28 -9.87 17.03
CA ILE A 604 66.12 -9.47 16.22
C ILE A 604 66.62 -8.51 15.12
N GLY A 605 66.39 -8.87 13.86
CA GLY A 605 66.72 -8.06 12.69
C GLY A 605 65.59 -7.09 12.34
N SER A 606 65.95 -5.86 11.95
CA SER A 606 64.99 -4.77 11.60
C SER A 606 64.85 -4.53 10.10
N LEU A 607 65.11 -5.54 9.26
CA LEU A 607 65.30 -5.37 7.81
C LEU A 607 64.09 -5.81 6.95
N TYR A 608 62.98 -6.25 7.55
CA TYR A 608 61.77 -6.69 6.83
C TYR A 608 60.50 -6.34 7.62
N ASN A 609 59.33 -6.33 6.95
CA ASN A 609 58.05 -5.90 7.52
C ASN A 609 57.50 -6.82 8.64
N ASN A 610 58.09 -8.01 8.83
CA ASN A 610 57.81 -8.97 9.91
C ASN A 610 59.06 -9.20 10.78
N THR A 611 58.90 -9.84 11.94
CA THR A 611 60.02 -10.16 12.86
C THR A 611 61.06 -11.04 12.16
N SER A 612 62.19 -10.45 11.74
CA SER A 612 63.32 -11.18 11.17
C SER A 612 64.39 -11.46 12.23
N TYR A 613 65.23 -12.46 11.97
CA TYR A 613 66.21 -12.95 12.93
C TYR A 613 67.60 -13.02 12.33
N GLU A 614 68.58 -12.39 12.99
CA GLU A 614 69.97 -12.30 12.56
C GLU A 614 70.79 -13.50 13.07
N LEU A 615 71.51 -14.15 12.16
CA LEU A 615 72.48 -15.21 12.43
C LEU A 615 73.86 -14.79 11.88
N ASN A 616 74.73 -14.34 12.78
CA ASN A 616 76.10 -13.95 12.45
C ASN A 616 77.11 -15.05 12.83
N SER A 617 77.81 -15.60 11.84
CA SER A 617 78.79 -16.67 12.08
C SER A 617 80.00 -16.19 12.90
N THR A 618 80.29 -14.89 12.93
CA THR A 618 81.37 -14.32 13.78
C THR A 618 81.05 -14.45 15.26
N ASP A 619 79.76 -14.43 15.60
CA ASP A 619 79.22 -14.63 16.95
C ASP A 619 78.81 -16.09 17.21
N LYS A 620 79.10 -16.99 16.25
CA LYS A 620 78.73 -18.42 16.26
C LYS A 620 77.21 -18.66 16.37
N GLN A 621 76.41 -17.75 15.82
CA GLN A 621 74.95 -17.85 15.83
C GLN A 621 74.44 -18.69 14.65
N TYR A 622 73.58 -19.65 14.96
CA TYR A 622 72.92 -20.55 14.02
C TYR A 622 71.59 -21.04 14.59
N ALA A 623 70.72 -21.56 13.71
CA ALA A 623 69.47 -22.20 14.11
C ALA A 623 69.52 -23.71 13.86
N CYS A 624 69.04 -24.50 14.81
CA CYS A 624 68.84 -25.94 14.70
C CYS A 624 67.37 -26.24 14.47
N LEU A 625 67.04 -27.18 13.60
CA LEU A 625 65.69 -27.70 13.55
C LEU A 625 65.36 -28.49 14.82
N SER A 626 64.10 -28.43 15.26
CA SER A 626 63.60 -29.26 16.35
C SER A 626 63.64 -30.74 16.00
N ASP A 627 63.50 -31.64 16.99
CA ASP A 627 63.53 -33.08 16.75
C ASP A 627 62.44 -33.48 15.73
N LYS A 628 61.23 -32.92 15.88
CA LYS A 628 60.09 -33.16 14.99
C LYS A 628 60.32 -32.65 13.56
N ALA A 629 60.89 -31.45 13.41
CA ALA A 629 61.22 -30.90 12.11
C ALA A 629 62.36 -31.68 11.42
N ASN A 630 63.31 -32.21 12.19
CA ASN A 630 64.36 -33.11 11.68
C ASN A 630 63.79 -34.44 11.18
N ASP A 631 62.84 -35.03 11.90
CA ASP A 631 62.19 -36.28 11.50
C ASP A 631 61.40 -36.11 10.19
N ILE A 632 60.72 -34.97 9.99
CA ILE A 632 59.99 -34.65 8.77
C ILE A 632 60.93 -34.49 7.56
N LEU A 633 62.09 -33.86 7.75
CA LEU A 633 63.08 -33.61 6.69
C LEU A 633 64.12 -34.73 6.57
N ASN A 634 63.74 -35.96 6.91
CA ASN A 634 64.59 -37.12 6.78
C ASN A 634 64.61 -37.61 5.31
N PRO A 635 65.75 -37.49 4.60
CA PRO A 635 65.84 -37.88 3.19
C PRO A 635 65.77 -39.40 2.97
N GLY A 636 65.97 -40.19 4.03
CA GLY A 636 65.76 -41.64 4.02
C GLY A 636 64.30 -42.06 4.18
N SER A 637 63.38 -41.12 4.42
CA SER A 637 61.95 -41.38 4.40
C SER A 637 61.41 -41.21 2.97
N ASN A 638 60.53 -42.12 2.52
CA ASN A 638 59.81 -41.96 1.25
C ASN A 638 58.66 -40.94 1.34
N ILE A 639 58.65 -40.11 2.39
CA ILE A 639 57.55 -39.19 2.69
C ILE A 639 57.90 -37.84 2.07
N SER A 640 56.94 -37.23 1.38
CA SER A 640 57.14 -35.89 0.83
C SER A 640 57.29 -34.87 1.95
N SER A 641 58.30 -34.00 1.88
CA SER A 641 58.50 -32.92 2.83
C SER A 641 59.00 -31.64 2.16
N THR A 642 58.71 -30.51 2.78
CA THR A 642 59.12 -29.18 2.32
C THR A 642 59.58 -28.36 3.51
N LEU A 643 60.71 -27.69 3.38
CA LEU A 643 61.11 -26.61 4.27
C LEU A 643 61.10 -25.30 3.48
N GLY A 644 60.44 -24.27 4.00
CA GLY A 644 60.38 -22.95 3.39
C GLY A 644 60.84 -21.89 4.39
N MET A 645 61.55 -20.87 3.92
CA MET A 645 61.93 -19.72 4.75
C MET A 645 62.21 -18.49 3.91
N TRP A 646 61.94 -17.32 4.47
CA TRP A 646 62.51 -16.08 3.98
C TRP A 646 63.98 -15.99 4.39
N CYS A 647 64.84 -15.67 3.43
CA CYS A 647 66.28 -15.55 3.60
C CYS A 647 66.79 -14.23 3.05
N TYR A 648 67.73 -13.63 3.77
CA TYR A 648 68.56 -12.53 3.30
C TYR A 648 70.01 -12.84 3.65
N ILE A 649 70.90 -12.78 2.66
CA ILE A 649 72.34 -13.05 2.84
C ILE A 649 73.10 -11.74 2.63
N LYS A 650 73.85 -11.30 3.63
CA LYS A 650 74.62 -10.05 3.55
C LYS A 650 75.85 -10.23 2.66
N ASN A 651 76.11 -9.24 1.82
CA ASN A 651 77.28 -9.24 0.95
C ASN A 651 78.60 -9.42 1.74
N GLY A 652 79.50 -10.29 1.25
CA GLY A 652 80.75 -10.64 1.92
C GLY A 652 80.81 -12.06 2.52
N ALA A 653 79.80 -12.91 2.27
CA ALA A 653 79.83 -14.33 2.64
C ALA A 653 80.98 -15.09 1.94
N SER A 654 81.63 -16.00 2.66
CA SER A 654 82.70 -16.84 2.12
C SER A 654 82.16 -17.98 1.24
N LEU A 655 82.89 -18.40 0.21
CA LEU A 655 82.50 -19.56 -0.60
C LEU A 655 82.58 -20.86 0.21
N GLY A 656 81.65 -21.78 -0.04
CA GLY A 656 81.57 -23.10 0.61
C GLY A 656 81.03 -23.08 2.05
N VAL A 657 80.45 -21.97 2.51
CA VAL A 657 79.80 -21.89 3.82
C VAL A 657 78.39 -22.49 3.79
N PRO A 658 77.92 -23.10 4.89
CA PRO A 658 76.55 -23.60 5.02
C PRO A 658 75.53 -22.47 4.92
N LEU A 659 74.51 -22.68 4.08
CA LEU A 659 73.22 -22.01 4.23
C LEU A 659 72.28 -22.86 5.08
N ILE A 660 72.06 -24.11 4.65
CA ILE A 660 71.31 -25.12 5.41
C ILE A 660 71.92 -26.50 5.17
N ALA A 661 72.12 -27.29 6.22
CA ALA A 661 72.73 -28.62 6.10
C ALA A 661 72.32 -29.57 7.22
N SER A 662 72.25 -30.87 6.89
CA SER A 662 72.25 -31.98 7.85
C SER A 662 73.59 -32.74 7.87
N ALA A 663 74.46 -32.52 6.88
CA ALA A 663 75.80 -33.08 6.84
C ALA A 663 76.82 -32.23 7.59
N THR A 664 77.91 -32.85 8.03
CA THR A 664 79.18 -32.15 8.24
C THR A 664 79.72 -31.67 6.88
N ILE A 665 80.28 -30.46 6.83
CA ILE A 665 80.73 -29.86 5.56
C ILE A 665 82.25 -29.70 5.54
N GLU A 666 82.86 -30.15 4.45
CA GLU A 666 84.29 -29.99 4.19
C GLU A 666 84.65 -28.52 3.83
N SER A 667 85.92 -28.15 3.97
CA SER A 667 86.40 -26.79 3.63
C SER A 667 86.12 -26.31 2.19
N ASN A 668 85.85 -27.24 1.28
CA ASN A 668 85.50 -27.03 -0.13
C ASN A 668 83.98 -26.81 -0.35
N GLY A 669 83.14 -27.00 0.68
CA GLY A 669 81.69 -26.85 0.62
C GLY A 669 80.90 -28.12 0.32
N ASN A 670 81.56 -29.29 0.23
CA ASN A 670 80.91 -30.58 -0.02
C ASN A 670 80.46 -31.26 1.28
N ALA A 671 79.33 -31.97 1.21
CA ALA A 671 78.82 -32.81 2.29
C ALA A 671 79.68 -34.07 2.55
N GLU A 672 79.88 -34.42 3.82
CA GLU A 672 80.37 -35.75 4.23
C GLU A 672 79.26 -36.80 4.13
N THR A 673 78.56 -37.15 5.21
CA THR A 673 77.34 -37.97 5.15
C THR A 673 76.15 -37.10 5.55
N GLY A 674 75.17 -36.95 4.67
CA GLY A 674 74.03 -36.03 4.84
C GLY A 674 73.76 -35.19 3.59
N ILE A 675 73.01 -34.10 3.77
CA ILE A 675 72.74 -33.09 2.75
C ILE A 675 73.36 -31.76 3.16
N ALA A 676 73.96 -31.04 2.23
CA ALA A 676 74.44 -29.68 2.44
C ALA A 676 74.09 -28.77 1.26
N ILE A 677 73.55 -27.60 1.59
CA ILE A 677 73.36 -26.49 0.65
C ILE A 677 74.32 -25.37 1.06
N THR A 678 75.31 -25.11 0.21
CA THR A 678 76.39 -24.15 0.46
C THR A 678 76.40 -23.01 -0.56
N LEU A 679 77.02 -21.90 -0.18
CA LEU A 679 77.17 -20.74 -1.07
C LEU A 679 78.34 -20.94 -2.04
N GLY A 680 78.02 -21.12 -3.32
CA GLY A 680 78.97 -21.35 -4.42
C GLY A 680 79.40 -20.08 -5.15
N ASP A 681 80.32 -20.24 -6.10
CA ASP A 681 80.84 -19.13 -6.91
C ASP A 681 79.77 -18.53 -7.83
N GLY A 682 79.88 -17.25 -8.16
CA GLY A 682 78.91 -16.54 -9.01
C GLY A 682 77.51 -16.42 -8.40
N TYR A 683 77.38 -16.41 -7.07
CA TYR A 683 76.13 -16.35 -6.31
C TYR A 683 75.21 -17.58 -6.50
N LYS A 684 75.79 -18.73 -6.86
CA LYS A 684 75.06 -19.99 -7.04
C LYS A 684 74.89 -20.73 -5.71
N PHE A 685 73.85 -21.56 -5.61
CA PHE A 685 73.76 -22.56 -4.54
C PHE A 685 74.40 -23.88 -4.98
N ASN A 686 75.23 -24.46 -4.14
CA ASN A 686 75.76 -25.81 -4.32
C ASN A 686 74.98 -26.76 -3.44
N ILE A 687 74.31 -27.74 -4.04
CA ILE A 687 73.59 -28.79 -3.34
C ILE A 687 74.44 -30.04 -3.43
N SER A 688 74.82 -30.60 -2.29
CA SER A 688 75.58 -31.85 -2.24
C SER A 688 74.96 -32.82 -1.25
N MET A 689 74.95 -34.08 -1.60
CA MET A 689 74.41 -35.17 -0.80
C MET A 689 75.35 -36.36 -0.89
N LYS A 690 75.61 -37.03 0.22
CA LYS A 690 76.43 -38.23 0.25
C LYS A 690 75.99 -39.17 1.36
N ASP A 691 75.98 -40.47 1.07
CA ASP A 691 75.54 -41.50 2.01
C ASP A 691 76.68 -42.04 2.88
N ALA A 692 76.34 -42.93 3.81
CA ALA A 692 77.30 -43.60 4.69
C ALA A 692 78.25 -44.57 3.94
N ASN A 693 77.91 -44.98 2.72
CA ASN A 693 78.71 -45.89 1.89
C ASN A 693 79.67 -45.14 0.96
N GLY A 694 79.57 -43.80 0.91
CA GLY A 694 80.42 -42.93 0.11
C GLY A 694 79.89 -42.60 -1.28
N GLU A 695 78.67 -43.02 -1.63
CA GLU A 695 78.00 -42.59 -2.87
C GLU A 695 77.58 -41.12 -2.72
N SER A 696 77.86 -40.29 -3.71
CA SER A 696 77.61 -38.85 -3.67
C SER A 696 76.87 -38.35 -4.91
N ALA A 697 75.98 -37.39 -4.71
CA ALA A 697 75.32 -36.64 -5.76
C ALA A 697 75.45 -35.15 -5.44
N ASP A 698 75.91 -34.35 -6.40
CA ASP A 698 76.05 -32.92 -6.25
C ASP A 698 75.61 -32.17 -7.50
N ILE A 699 75.12 -30.96 -7.31
CA ILE A 699 74.78 -30.03 -8.38
C ILE A 699 75.14 -28.61 -7.94
N SER A 700 75.89 -27.91 -8.79
CA SER A 700 76.02 -26.46 -8.70
C SER A 700 74.89 -25.83 -9.48
N SER A 701 74.00 -25.12 -8.79
CA SER A 701 72.80 -24.54 -9.39
C SER A 701 73.14 -23.42 -10.38
N ASP A 702 72.87 -23.63 -11.67
CA ASP A 702 73.02 -22.58 -12.68
C ASP A 702 71.85 -21.58 -12.69
N THR A 703 70.71 -21.99 -12.15
CA THR A 703 69.43 -21.28 -12.19
C THR A 703 69.08 -20.63 -10.85
N ALA A 704 69.13 -21.38 -9.75
CA ALA A 704 68.82 -20.89 -8.40
C ALA A 704 70.04 -20.16 -7.80
N LYS A 705 69.92 -18.83 -7.75
CA LYS A 705 70.98 -17.92 -7.27
C LYS A 705 70.46 -17.05 -6.16
N TRP A 706 71.31 -16.78 -5.17
CA TRP A 706 71.03 -15.70 -4.21
C TRP A 706 71.41 -14.35 -4.81
N ASN A 707 70.76 -13.27 -4.37
CA ASN A 707 70.90 -11.97 -5.03
C ASN A 707 72.14 -11.20 -4.54
N LYS A 708 72.91 -10.61 -5.46
CA LYS A 708 74.08 -9.75 -5.13
C LYS A 708 73.66 -8.42 -4.48
N ASN A 709 72.41 -8.03 -4.64
CA ASN A 709 71.89 -6.71 -4.28
C ASN A 709 71.33 -6.63 -2.86
N ASP A 710 71.70 -7.53 -1.94
CA ASP A 710 71.26 -7.45 -0.55
C ASP A 710 69.71 -7.39 -0.48
N THR A 711 69.03 -8.39 -1.07
CA THR A 711 67.55 -8.46 -1.10
C THR A 711 67.07 -9.75 -0.46
N TRP A 712 65.84 -9.71 0.07
CA TRP A 712 65.14 -10.91 0.51
C TRP A 712 64.82 -11.83 -0.66
N PHE A 713 64.80 -13.12 -0.38
CA PHE A 713 64.30 -14.16 -1.27
C PHE A 713 63.65 -15.25 -0.43
N TYR A 714 62.66 -15.93 -1.00
CA TYR A 714 62.05 -17.08 -0.36
C TYR A 714 62.72 -18.35 -0.87
N LEU A 715 63.23 -19.15 0.05
CA LEU A 715 63.94 -20.40 -0.21
C LEU A 715 63.04 -21.57 0.13
N THR A 716 62.93 -22.55 -0.76
CA THR A 716 62.22 -23.80 -0.48
C THR A 716 63.12 -24.99 -0.78
N LEU A 717 63.12 -25.94 0.15
CA LEU A 717 63.76 -27.24 0.01
C LEU A 717 62.67 -28.30 -0.01
N ARG A 718 62.41 -28.88 -1.19
CA ARG A 718 61.36 -29.88 -1.39
C ARG A 718 61.95 -31.25 -1.67
N MET A 719 61.46 -32.23 -0.94
CA MET A 719 61.68 -33.65 -1.15
C MET A 719 60.34 -34.26 -1.53
N PRO A 720 60.02 -34.51 -2.81
CA PRO A 720 58.68 -34.97 -3.21
C PRO A 720 58.38 -36.43 -2.83
N GLY A 721 59.32 -37.15 -2.18
CA GLY A 721 59.20 -38.58 -1.88
C GLY A 721 59.57 -39.50 -3.06
N ASN A 722 60.12 -38.96 -4.15
CA ASN A 722 60.47 -39.68 -5.38
C ASN A 722 61.98 -39.69 -5.69
N GLY A 723 62.83 -39.52 -4.67
CA GLY A 723 64.29 -39.50 -4.82
C GLY A 723 64.84 -38.22 -5.48
N MET A 724 64.07 -37.14 -5.50
CA MET A 724 64.47 -35.84 -6.01
C MET A 724 64.55 -34.82 -4.87
N LEU A 725 65.57 -33.97 -4.88
CA LEU A 725 65.70 -32.84 -3.97
C LEU A 725 65.64 -31.55 -4.79
N CYS A 726 64.56 -30.80 -4.65
CA CYS A 726 64.36 -29.53 -5.35
C CYS A 726 64.69 -28.37 -4.41
N LEU A 727 65.55 -27.46 -4.88
CA LEU A 727 65.80 -26.16 -4.29
C LEU A 727 65.18 -25.09 -5.17
N ASP A 728 64.15 -24.42 -4.68
CA ASP A 728 63.54 -23.30 -5.38
C ASP A 728 63.85 -21.99 -4.65
N VAL A 729 64.13 -20.96 -5.44
CA VAL A 729 64.45 -19.61 -4.97
C VAL A 729 63.57 -18.62 -5.71
N TYR A 730 62.78 -17.88 -4.94
CA TYR A 730 61.85 -16.88 -5.43
C TYR A 730 62.34 -15.48 -5.06
N SER A 731 62.23 -14.54 -6.00
CA SER A 731 62.44 -13.12 -5.70
C SER A 731 61.36 -12.58 -4.76
N ASP A 732 61.70 -11.57 -3.96
CA ASP A 732 60.80 -10.88 -3.02
C ASP A 732 59.50 -10.35 -3.67
N ASP A 733 59.53 -10.04 -4.97
CA ASP A 733 58.35 -9.61 -5.73
C ASP A 733 57.46 -10.75 -6.26
N GLY A 734 57.86 -12.02 -6.01
CA GLY A 734 57.16 -13.22 -6.45
C GLY A 734 57.12 -13.46 -7.96
N LYS A 735 57.78 -12.62 -8.76
CA LYS A 735 57.68 -12.66 -10.24
C LYS A 735 58.65 -13.62 -10.91
N THR A 736 59.74 -13.95 -10.22
CA THR A 736 60.79 -14.81 -10.79
C THR A 736 61.07 -15.99 -9.86
N MET A 737 60.70 -17.19 -10.32
CA MET A 737 61.08 -18.45 -9.69
C MET A 737 62.25 -19.08 -10.43
N THR A 738 63.26 -19.51 -9.68
CA THR A 738 64.36 -20.33 -10.19
C THR A 738 64.45 -21.62 -9.41
N SER A 739 64.60 -22.75 -10.11
CA SER A 739 64.59 -24.09 -9.50
C SER A 739 65.82 -24.88 -9.93
N SER A 740 66.37 -25.66 -9.01
CA SER A 740 67.38 -26.68 -9.29
C SER A 740 67.01 -27.98 -8.60
N THR A 741 67.22 -29.09 -9.30
CA THR A 741 66.84 -30.40 -8.80
C THR A 741 68.03 -31.34 -8.83
N LEU A 742 68.28 -32.00 -7.71
CA LEU A 742 69.27 -33.06 -7.55
C LEU A 742 68.54 -34.41 -7.53
N ASP A 743 68.88 -35.31 -8.45
CA ASP A 743 68.44 -36.71 -8.44
C ASP A 743 69.37 -37.50 -7.52
N TYR A 744 68.81 -38.08 -6.46
CA TYR A 744 69.55 -38.86 -5.47
C TYR A 744 69.05 -40.31 -5.36
N ASN A 745 68.36 -40.84 -6.39
CA ASN A 745 67.82 -42.22 -6.36
C ASN A 745 68.84 -43.33 -6.09
N LYS A 746 70.15 -43.05 -6.24
CA LYS A 746 71.25 -44.00 -5.97
C LYS A 746 71.88 -43.83 -4.58
N ILE A 747 71.50 -42.80 -3.84
CA ILE A 747 72.04 -42.46 -2.54
C ILE A 747 71.30 -43.25 -1.45
N GLY A 748 72.06 -43.92 -0.57
CA GLY A 748 71.53 -44.66 0.57
C GLY A 748 71.21 -43.80 1.80
N ASN A 749 71.36 -44.37 3.00
CA ASN A 749 71.08 -43.66 4.26
C ASN A 749 72.06 -42.49 4.48
N CYS A 750 71.52 -41.30 4.65
CA CYS A 750 72.25 -40.05 4.88
C CYS A 750 72.20 -39.56 6.34
N ASN A 751 71.59 -40.33 7.25
CA ASN A 751 71.48 -39.94 8.65
C ASN A 751 72.74 -40.31 9.44
N VAL A 752 73.34 -39.33 10.10
CA VAL A 752 74.47 -39.51 11.03
C VAL A 752 73.98 -39.24 12.45
N GLU A 753 74.27 -40.17 13.36
CA GLU A 753 73.88 -40.02 14.77
C GLU A 753 74.53 -38.77 15.39
N GLY A 754 73.70 -37.89 15.96
CA GLY A 754 74.13 -36.62 16.54
C GLY A 754 74.10 -35.42 15.58
N ASN A 755 74.02 -35.65 14.27
CA ASN A 755 73.83 -34.56 13.32
C ASN A 755 72.37 -34.11 13.27
N ARG A 756 72.14 -32.82 13.00
CA ARG A 756 70.82 -32.20 12.84
C ARG A 756 70.82 -31.28 11.63
N TRP A 757 69.65 -31.03 11.08
CA TRP A 757 69.46 -29.91 10.16
C TRP A 757 69.72 -28.59 10.89
N THR A 758 70.62 -27.81 10.33
CA THR A 758 71.05 -26.51 10.85
C THR A 758 71.04 -25.45 9.75
N ILE A 759 70.69 -24.22 10.11
CA ILE A 759 70.70 -23.04 9.27
C ILE A 759 71.86 -22.14 9.71
N ASN A 760 72.69 -21.71 8.76
CA ASN A 760 73.96 -21.01 9.01
C ASN A 760 74.95 -21.81 9.86
N GLU A 761 74.98 -23.14 9.73
CA GLU A 761 75.92 -24.05 10.39
C GLU A 761 75.85 -25.43 9.70
N ASP A 762 76.84 -26.29 9.90
CA ASP A 762 76.80 -27.69 9.45
C ASP A 762 76.11 -28.61 10.47
N GLY A 763 75.75 -29.82 10.04
CA GLY A 763 74.97 -30.73 10.87
C GLY A 763 75.69 -31.19 12.14
N SER A 764 77.01 -31.09 12.19
CA SER A 764 77.83 -31.38 13.37
C SER A 764 77.85 -30.23 14.41
N GLN A 765 77.30 -29.07 14.03
CA GLN A 765 77.26 -27.82 14.78
C GLN A 765 78.64 -27.22 15.06
N LYS A 766 79.61 -27.44 14.15
CA LYS A 766 81.03 -27.10 14.40
C LYS A 766 81.73 -26.46 13.20
N PHE A 767 81.09 -26.19 12.07
CA PHE A 767 81.73 -25.69 10.85
C PHE A 767 82.56 -24.43 11.08
N TYR A 768 82.01 -23.39 11.72
CA TYR A 768 82.76 -22.14 11.92
C TYR A 768 83.83 -22.26 13.01
N SER A 769 83.74 -23.29 13.86
CA SER A 769 84.78 -23.61 14.83
C SER A 769 85.97 -24.34 14.19
N THR A 770 85.71 -25.16 13.16
CA THR A 770 86.74 -25.89 12.40
C THR A 770 87.31 -25.04 11.25
N HIS A 771 86.51 -24.14 10.68
CA HIS A 771 86.84 -23.30 9.53
C HIS A 771 86.77 -21.80 9.85
N SER A 772 87.49 -21.36 10.89
CA SER A 772 87.45 -19.98 11.42
C SER A 772 87.75 -18.83 10.43
N SER A 773 88.35 -19.12 9.27
CA SER A 773 88.58 -18.14 8.20
C SER A 773 87.35 -17.87 7.34
N LYS A 774 86.32 -18.71 7.42
CA LYS A 774 85.07 -18.58 6.69
C LYS A 774 84.05 -17.80 7.53
N LYS A 775 83.26 -16.94 6.86
CA LYS A 775 82.24 -16.11 7.52
C LYS A 775 80.97 -16.03 6.68
N ASN A 776 79.83 -15.97 7.37
CA ASN A 776 78.53 -15.71 6.79
C ASN A 776 77.67 -14.89 7.77
N HIS A 777 76.76 -14.11 7.21
CA HIS A 777 75.85 -13.27 7.96
C HIS A 777 74.51 -13.31 7.24
N ILE A 778 73.52 -13.95 7.85
CA ILE A 778 72.20 -14.13 7.24
C ILE A 778 71.09 -13.65 8.16
N PHE A 779 69.96 -13.27 7.58
CA PHE A 779 68.71 -13.05 8.26
C PHE A 779 67.69 -14.06 7.77
N ILE A 780 66.89 -14.59 8.69
CA ILE A 780 65.81 -15.54 8.41
C ILE A 780 64.49 -15.05 8.99
N SER A 781 63.39 -15.40 8.33
CA SER A 781 62.01 -15.18 8.80
C SER A 781 61.10 -16.29 8.31
N ASP A 782 59.97 -16.51 9.00
CA ASP A 782 58.90 -17.44 8.63
C ASP A 782 59.36 -18.86 8.26
N VAL A 783 60.39 -19.38 8.96
CA VAL A 783 60.83 -20.77 8.72
C VAL A 783 59.69 -21.72 9.08
N THR A 784 59.27 -22.50 8.10
CA THR A 784 58.15 -23.41 8.22
C THR A 784 58.50 -24.76 7.59
N VAL A 785 58.16 -25.85 8.28
CA VAL A 785 58.41 -27.22 7.82
C VAL A 785 57.10 -27.95 7.64
N TRP A 786 56.88 -28.48 6.45
CA TRP A 786 55.69 -29.24 6.07
C TRP A 786 56.05 -30.69 5.73
N GLN A 787 55.21 -31.63 6.14
CA GLN A 787 55.27 -33.03 5.69
C GLN A 787 54.40 -33.24 4.43
N LYS A 788 54.54 -32.34 3.46
CA LYS A 788 53.96 -32.45 2.12
C LYS A 788 54.88 -31.80 1.10
N ASN A 789 54.71 -32.16 -0.16
CA ASN A 789 55.31 -31.41 -1.27
C ASN A 789 54.39 -30.22 -1.59
N ILE A 790 54.83 -29.00 -1.24
CA ILE A 790 54.07 -27.79 -1.56
C ILE A 790 54.10 -27.54 -3.08
N SER A 791 52.94 -27.19 -3.64
CA SER A 791 52.77 -26.86 -5.05
C SER A 791 53.20 -25.43 -5.37
N ASN A 792 53.51 -25.17 -6.65
CA ASN A 792 53.90 -23.82 -7.09
C ASN A 792 52.81 -22.76 -6.81
N GLU A 793 51.52 -23.12 -6.92
CA GLU A 793 50.39 -22.24 -6.64
C GLU A 793 50.28 -21.89 -5.15
N GLU A 794 50.47 -22.88 -4.26
CA GLU A 794 50.53 -22.66 -2.82
C GLU A 794 51.70 -21.75 -2.43
N PHE A 795 52.84 -21.82 -3.13
CA PHE A 795 53.95 -20.90 -2.93
C PHE A 795 53.66 -19.49 -3.42
N GLU A 796 53.06 -19.32 -4.60
CA GLU A 796 52.66 -17.99 -5.09
C GLU A 796 51.73 -17.30 -4.09
N SER A 797 50.86 -18.06 -3.42
CA SER A 797 50.05 -17.57 -2.31
C SER A 797 50.89 -17.07 -1.14
N ILE A 798 51.89 -17.84 -0.67
CA ILE A 798 52.81 -17.45 0.43
C ILE A 798 53.49 -16.10 0.14
N ILE A 799 53.96 -15.90 -1.10
CA ILE A 799 54.68 -14.66 -1.45
C ILE A 799 53.71 -13.47 -1.58
N GLN A 800 52.49 -13.69 -2.06
CA GLN A 800 51.51 -12.60 -2.28
C GLN A 800 50.76 -12.17 -1.01
N SER A 801 50.62 -13.06 -0.02
CA SER A 801 49.75 -12.81 1.14
C SER A 801 50.29 -11.77 2.12
N CYS A 802 51.62 -11.55 2.14
CA CYS A 802 52.32 -10.80 3.18
C CYS A 802 52.04 -11.30 4.62
N ARG A 803 51.56 -12.55 4.77
CA ARG A 803 51.31 -13.22 6.06
C ARG A 803 52.37 -14.31 6.30
N PRO A 804 52.61 -14.73 7.55
CA PRO A 804 53.46 -15.87 7.85
C PRO A 804 53.12 -17.10 6.98
N ALA A 805 54.14 -17.85 6.56
CA ALA A 805 53.96 -18.92 5.57
C ALA A 805 53.03 -20.04 6.06
N ASN A 806 53.01 -20.32 7.36
CA ASN A 806 52.09 -21.26 8.01
C ASN A 806 50.62 -20.78 8.02
N GLU A 807 50.36 -19.48 8.01
CA GLU A 807 49.00 -18.91 7.90
C GLU A 807 48.48 -18.93 6.45
N THR A 808 49.40 -18.96 5.48
CA THR A 808 49.06 -18.93 4.05
C THR A 808 48.93 -20.33 3.45
N VAL A 809 49.81 -21.24 3.86
CA VAL A 809 49.73 -22.67 3.55
C VAL A 809 49.66 -23.42 4.88
N PRO A 810 48.46 -23.79 5.34
CA PRO A 810 48.26 -24.51 6.59
C PRO A 810 49.06 -25.82 6.66
N GLY A 811 49.32 -26.29 7.87
CA GLY A 811 49.95 -27.59 8.12
C GLY A 811 51.47 -27.58 8.22
N GLY A 812 52.08 -26.42 8.45
CA GLY A 812 53.53 -26.29 8.65
C GLY A 812 53.87 -26.00 10.11
N ILE A 813 54.93 -26.62 10.63
CA ILE A 813 55.46 -26.30 11.96
C ILE A 813 56.08 -24.89 11.89
N PRO A 814 55.62 -23.88 12.66
CA PRO A 814 56.12 -22.51 12.54
C PRO A 814 57.40 -22.26 13.35
N PHE A 815 58.06 -21.12 13.08
CA PHE A 815 59.31 -20.71 13.71
C PHE A 815 59.21 -20.38 15.21
N ILE A 816 58.06 -19.93 15.72
CA ILE A 816 57.92 -19.38 17.08
C ILE A 816 57.32 -20.43 18.02
N LYS A 817 57.83 -20.49 19.26
CA LYS A 817 57.20 -21.21 20.38
C LYS A 817 55.76 -20.73 20.60
N SER A 818 54.77 -21.55 20.25
CA SER A 818 53.36 -21.25 20.48
C SER A 818 52.85 -21.85 21.79
N THR A 819 51.86 -21.19 22.39
CA THR A 819 51.02 -21.77 23.45
C THR A 819 49.82 -22.47 22.83
N TRP A 820 49.09 -23.30 23.58
CA TRP A 820 47.85 -23.91 23.06
C TRP A 820 46.84 -22.85 22.67
N MET A 821 46.73 -21.77 23.45
CA MET A 821 45.85 -20.65 23.18
C MET A 821 46.26 -19.87 21.93
N ASP A 822 47.56 -19.75 21.63
CA ASP A 822 48.04 -19.12 20.39
C ASP A 822 47.77 -20.01 19.17
N SER A 823 47.99 -21.32 19.30
CA SER A 823 47.79 -22.29 18.21
C SER A 823 46.33 -22.53 17.85
N LEU A 824 45.40 -22.21 18.74
CA LEU A 824 43.95 -22.45 18.57
C LEU A 824 43.13 -21.14 18.67
N ASN A 825 43.75 -20.00 18.39
CA ASN A 825 43.14 -18.67 18.52
C ASN A 825 41.97 -18.42 17.54
N ASN A 826 41.79 -19.29 16.56
CA ASN A 826 40.67 -19.32 15.62
C ASN A 826 39.47 -20.12 16.16
N LEU A 827 39.64 -20.87 17.25
CA LEU A 827 38.59 -21.62 17.95
C LEU A 827 38.34 -21.10 19.37
N ILE A 828 39.33 -20.47 20.00
CA ILE A 828 39.28 -20.04 21.39
C ILE A 828 39.78 -18.60 21.50
N ASP A 829 39.04 -17.74 22.21
CA ASP A 829 39.46 -16.38 22.48
C ASP A 829 40.55 -16.31 23.57
N HIS A 830 41.13 -15.14 23.75
CA HIS A 830 42.17 -14.88 24.76
C HIS A 830 41.70 -15.07 26.21
N SER A 831 40.39 -15.11 26.46
CA SER A 831 39.79 -15.32 27.78
C SER A 831 39.47 -16.80 28.04
N GLY A 832 39.59 -17.68 27.04
CA GLY A 832 39.28 -19.11 27.16
C GLY A 832 37.87 -19.49 26.71
N LEU A 833 37.13 -18.58 26.07
CA LEU A 833 35.81 -18.84 25.50
C LEU A 833 35.93 -19.44 24.11
N VAL A 834 35.07 -20.41 23.80
CA VAL A 834 35.03 -21.04 22.48
C VAL A 834 34.26 -20.14 21.50
N LEU A 835 34.87 -19.83 20.37
CA LEU A 835 34.34 -18.92 19.35
C LEU A 835 33.13 -19.51 18.60
N PRO A 836 32.22 -18.67 18.06
CA PRO A 836 31.02 -19.13 17.36
C PRO A 836 31.26 -20.02 16.13
N ILE A 837 32.45 -19.93 15.51
CA ILE A 837 32.84 -20.77 14.37
C ILE A 837 32.89 -22.27 14.72
N ALA A 838 33.07 -22.61 16.00
CA ALA A 838 33.01 -23.96 16.51
C ALA A 838 31.54 -24.43 16.63
N THR A 839 30.89 -24.72 15.50
CA THR A 839 29.47 -25.09 15.46
C THR A 839 29.22 -26.47 16.06
N ASP A 840 30.04 -27.45 15.70
CA ASP A 840 29.89 -28.86 16.04
C ASP A 840 31.25 -29.56 16.14
N TYR A 841 31.26 -30.81 16.61
CA TYR A 841 32.49 -31.59 16.76
C TYR A 841 33.24 -31.79 15.44
N GLN A 842 32.55 -31.95 14.31
CA GLN A 842 33.20 -32.19 13.03
C GLN A 842 33.92 -30.94 12.53
N THR A 843 33.31 -29.76 12.71
CA THR A 843 33.93 -28.46 12.40
C THR A 843 35.14 -28.22 13.30
N ILE A 844 35.01 -28.42 14.61
CA ILE A 844 36.14 -28.31 15.55
C ILE A 844 37.25 -29.28 15.15
N SER A 845 36.92 -30.54 14.92
CA SER A 845 37.86 -31.57 14.52
C SER A 845 38.58 -31.18 13.24
N THR A 846 37.86 -30.71 12.22
CA THR A 846 38.46 -30.29 10.95
C THR A 846 39.45 -29.14 11.14
N ILE A 847 39.10 -28.14 11.95
CA ILE A 847 39.99 -26.99 12.23
C ILE A 847 41.21 -27.44 13.05
N VAL A 848 41.00 -28.21 14.14
CA VAL A 848 42.07 -28.80 14.95
C VAL A 848 43.02 -29.66 14.11
N HIS A 849 42.47 -30.46 13.18
CA HIS A 849 43.28 -31.25 12.26
C HIS A 849 44.09 -30.31 11.35
N ASN A 850 43.47 -29.33 10.70
CA ASN A 850 44.20 -28.41 9.83
C ASN A 850 45.32 -27.65 10.56
N ASP A 851 45.10 -27.31 11.82
CA ASP A 851 46.05 -26.50 12.62
C ASP A 851 47.16 -27.34 13.26
N LEU A 852 46.91 -28.62 13.61
CA LEU A 852 47.81 -29.45 14.43
C LEU A 852 48.24 -30.80 13.81
N CYS A 853 47.75 -31.21 12.64
CA CYS A 853 47.76 -32.62 12.20
C CYS A 853 49.12 -33.28 11.90
N TYR A 854 50.24 -32.58 11.84
CA TYR A 854 51.49 -33.20 11.35
C TYR A 854 52.44 -33.59 12.49
N GLY A 855 52.74 -34.90 12.57
CA GLY A 855 53.54 -35.55 13.61
C GLY A 855 52.82 -35.73 14.96
N THR A 856 51.49 -35.58 14.97
CA THR A 856 50.60 -35.80 16.11
C THR A 856 49.67 -36.97 15.76
N SER A 857 49.45 -37.90 16.68
CA SER A 857 48.57 -39.05 16.41
C SER A 857 47.10 -38.62 16.30
N GLU A 858 46.32 -39.32 15.47
CA GLU A 858 44.87 -39.08 15.34
C GLU A 858 44.13 -39.17 16.68
N SER A 859 44.63 -40.00 17.62
CA SER A 859 44.12 -40.08 18.99
C SER A 859 44.30 -38.76 19.76
N GLN A 860 45.42 -38.08 19.59
CA GLN A 860 45.73 -36.82 20.29
C GLN A 860 44.94 -35.66 19.67
N LEU A 861 44.77 -35.62 18.35
CA LEU A 861 43.94 -34.61 17.68
C LEU A 861 42.48 -34.73 18.09
N ASN A 862 41.98 -35.97 18.21
CA ASN A 862 40.64 -36.23 18.75
C ASN A 862 40.53 -35.82 20.23
N GLU A 863 41.57 -36.00 21.05
CA GLU A 863 41.58 -35.55 22.44
C GLU A 863 41.51 -34.02 22.55
N VAL A 864 42.29 -33.28 21.75
CA VAL A 864 42.20 -31.81 21.65
C VAL A 864 40.79 -31.37 21.24
N SER A 865 40.27 -31.98 20.16
CA SER A 865 38.93 -31.67 19.64
C SER A 865 37.85 -31.92 20.70
N ASN A 866 37.97 -33.01 21.46
CA ASN A 866 37.04 -33.33 22.54
C ASN A 866 37.16 -32.36 23.72
N ILE A 867 38.36 -31.94 24.13
CA ILE A 867 38.53 -30.93 25.18
C ILE A 867 37.79 -29.64 24.81
N ILE A 868 37.98 -29.15 23.58
CA ILE A 868 37.32 -27.94 23.09
C ILE A 868 35.80 -28.14 23.00
N TYR A 869 35.35 -29.29 22.47
CA TYR A 869 33.92 -29.58 22.34
C TYR A 869 33.21 -29.70 23.70
N GLN A 870 33.83 -30.33 24.70
CA GLN A 870 33.27 -30.39 26.06
C GLN A 870 33.23 -29.01 26.72
N ALA A 871 34.28 -28.20 26.54
CA ALA A 871 34.28 -26.82 27.03
C ALA A 871 33.19 -25.98 26.36
N LYS A 872 33.00 -26.11 25.04
CA LYS A 872 31.91 -25.49 24.29
C LYS A 872 30.56 -25.85 24.90
N LEU A 873 30.26 -27.15 25.06
CA LEU A 873 28.98 -27.60 25.62
C LEU A 873 28.76 -27.06 27.04
N ALA A 874 29.81 -27.04 27.87
CA ALA A 874 29.72 -26.50 29.22
C ALA A 874 29.48 -24.99 29.24
N GLN A 875 30.15 -24.22 28.36
CA GLN A 875 29.96 -22.78 28.21
C GLN A 875 28.55 -22.46 27.71
N GLN A 876 28.07 -23.13 26.65
CA GLN A 876 26.71 -22.96 26.14
C GLN A 876 25.66 -23.29 27.22
N ASN A 877 25.84 -24.40 27.95
CA ASN A 877 24.92 -24.75 29.03
C ASN A 877 24.86 -23.70 30.16
N ILE A 878 25.95 -22.98 30.45
CA ILE A 878 25.94 -21.85 31.40
C ILE A 878 25.09 -20.70 30.87
N ALA A 879 25.29 -20.30 29.61
CA ALA A 879 24.51 -19.25 28.96
C ALA A 879 23.01 -19.61 28.93
N ASP A 880 22.69 -20.82 28.47
CA ASP A 880 21.32 -21.30 28.34
C ASP A 880 20.63 -21.38 29.70
N SER A 881 21.31 -21.95 30.72
CA SER A 881 20.77 -22.05 32.07
C SER A 881 20.55 -20.68 32.70
N ALA A 882 21.44 -19.71 32.45
CA ALA A 882 21.31 -18.36 32.96
C ALA A 882 20.08 -17.66 32.35
N LEU A 883 19.92 -17.72 31.02
CA LEU A 883 18.78 -17.13 30.33
C LEU A 883 17.45 -17.82 30.67
N ALA A 884 17.43 -19.16 30.70
CA ALA A 884 16.27 -19.95 31.06
C ALA A 884 15.75 -19.57 32.47
N LYS A 885 16.67 -19.44 33.43
CA LYS A 885 16.34 -19.00 34.79
C LYS A 885 15.91 -17.54 34.85
N ALA A 886 16.57 -16.65 34.11
CA ALA A 886 16.27 -15.22 34.12
C ALA A 886 14.86 -14.91 33.58
N PHE A 887 14.46 -15.60 32.51
CA PHE A 887 13.17 -15.37 31.86
C PHE A 887 12.08 -16.38 32.22
N ASN A 888 12.39 -17.36 33.08
CA ASN A 888 11.49 -18.44 33.46
C ASN A 888 10.92 -19.19 32.22
N ILE A 889 11.83 -19.59 31.33
CA ILE A 889 11.54 -20.32 30.09
C ILE A 889 12.24 -21.69 30.11
N ASP A 890 11.81 -22.59 29.22
CA ASP A 890 12.46 -23.91 29.08
C ASP A 890 13.92 -23.77 28.58
N HIS A 891 14.77 -24.71 28.98
CA HIS A 891 16.20 -24.72 28.63
C HIS A 891 16.47 -24.84 27.12
N SER A 892 15.48 -25.26 26.33
CA SER A 892 15.58 -25.35 24.87
C SER A 892 15.43 -24.03 24.11
N TYR A 893 14.93 -22.96 24.72
CA TYR A 893 14.71 -21.67 24.05
C TYR A 893 15.96 -20.82 23.81
N PRO A 894 16.89 -20.67 24.78
CA PRO A 894 17.96 -19.68 24.72
C PRO A 894 18.80 -19.66 23.43
N PRO A 895 19.19 -20.80 22.82
CA PRO A 895 19.96 -20.77 21.58
C PRO A 895 19.22 -20.07 20.44
N TYR A 896 17.90 -20.30 20.33
CA TYR A 896 17.06 -19.67 19.31
C TYR A 896 16.78 -18.20 19.61
N LEU A 897 16.64 -17.83 20.89
CA LEU A 897 16.46 -16.42 21.28
C LEU A 897 17.70 -15.58 20.98
N LEU A 898 18.89 -16.13 21.27
CA LEU A 898 20.17 -15.50 20.96
C LEU A 898 20.36 -15.38 19.45
N ALA A 899 20.12 -16.45 18.69
CA ALA A 899 20.20 -16.41 17.23
C ALA A 899 19.22 -15.39 16.62
N TRP A 900 17.99 -15.31 17.13
CA TRP A 900 16.99 -14.33 16.70
C TRP A 900 17.38 -12.88 17.06
N ALA A 901 18.22 -12.70 18.09
CA ALA A 901 18.83 -11.42 18.44
C ALA A 901 20.14 -11.13 17.69
N ALA A 902 20.48 -11.93 16.67
CA ALA A 902 21.75 -11.87 15.96
C ALA A 902 22.97 -11.98 16.89
N SER A 903 22.87 -12.87 17.87
CA SER A 903 23.84 -13.13 18.93
C SER A 903 24.09 -14.63 19.08
N SER A 904 25.12 -14.98 19.84
CA SER A 904 25.45 -16.35 20.24
C SER A 904 25.60 -16.47 21.77
N GLU A 905 25.72 -17.70 22.28
CA GLU A 905 26.07 -17.91 23.69
C GLU A 905 27.44 -17.30 24.01
N TYR A 906 28.37 -17.36 23.07
CA TYR A 906 29.68 -16.72 23.19
C TYR A 906 29.57 -15.22 23.42
N ASP A 907 28.74 -14.50 22.64
CA ASP A 907 28.60 -13.04 22.77
C ASP A 907 28.04 -12.65 24.14
N LEU A 908 27.07 -13.41 24.65
CA LEU A 908 26.52 -13.20 25.99
C LEU A 908 27.60 -13.41 27.06
N LEU A 909 28.34 -14.52 26.98
CA LEU A 909 29.37 -14.87 27.97
C LEU A 909 30.53 -13.88 27.93
N SER A 910 31.01 -13.50 26.74
CA SER A 910 32.10 -12.56 26.54
C SER A 910 31.76 -11.18 27.13
N GLN A 911 30.58 -10.64 26.82
CA GLN A 911 30.12 -9.37 27.38
C GLN A 911 29.89 -9.45 28.89
N SER A 912 29.34 -10.55 29.39
CA SER A 912 29.13 -10.74 30.84
C SER A 912 30.46 -10.86 31.59
N LEU A 913 31.46 -11.52 30.99
CA LEU A 913 32.81 -11.67 31.54
C LEU A 913 33.55 -10.33 31.59
N ALA A 914 33.38 -9.47 30.59
CA ALA A 914 33.93 -8.12 30.59
C ALA A 914 33.41 -7.26 31.76
N LEU A 915 32.21 -7.59 32.27
CA LEU A 915 31.57 -6.94 33.41
C LEU A 915 31.86 -7.65 34.75
N ASN A 916 32.85 -8.52 34.82
CA ASN A 916 33.18 -9.21 36.07
C ASN A 916 33.65 -8.23 37.16
N GLY A 917 33.10 -8.38 38.37
CA GLY A 917 33.44 -7.56 39.54
C GLY A 917 32.60 -6.30 39.75
N ILE A 918 31.61 -6.03 38.88
CA ILE A 918 30.64 -4.94 39.12
C ILE A 918 29.79 -5.21 40.37
N THR A 919 29.44 -4.14 41.09
CA THR A 919 28.65 -4.23 42.35
C THR A 919 27.46 -3.28 42.40
N THR A 920 27.35 -2.36 41.44
CA THR A 920 26.30 -1.31 41.40
C THR A 920 25.61 -1.30 40.04
N PRO A 921 24.28 -1.10 39.96
CA PRO A 921 23.57 -1.23 38.68
C PRO A 921 24.01 -0.17 37.65
N ASP A 922 24.27 1.06 38.11
CA ASP A 922 24.69 2.20 37.28
C ASP A 922 26.02 1.99 36.52
N THR A 923 26.78 0.93 36.85
CA THR A 923 28.02 0.59 36.13
C THR A 923 27.80 -0.34 34.94
N ILE A 924 26.59 -0.87 34.75
CA ILE A 924 26.26 -1.69 33.57
C ILE A 924 26.07 -0.77 32.37
N PRO A 925 26.79 -0.98 31.25
CA PRO A 925 26.64 -0.15 30.05
C PRO A 925 25.23 -0.22 29.46
N ASP A 926 24.75 0.92 28.96
CA ASP A 926 23.45 1.03 28.28
C ASP A 926 23.32 0.05 27.10
N GLU A 927 24.42 -0.18 26.37
CA GLU A 927 24.46 -1.13 25.25
C GLU A 927 24.17 -2.57 25.71
N TYR A 928 24.70 -3.00 26.86
CA TYR A 928 24.44 -4.33 27.42
C TYR A 928 22.99 -4.46 27.94
N GLN A 929 22.43 -3.38 28.48
CA GLN A 929 21.01 -3.33 28.87
C GLN A 929 20.09 -3.46 27.66
N GLN A 930 20.38 -2.73 26.59
CA GLN A 930 19.64 -2.85 25.33
C GLN A 930 19.75 -4.26 24.76
N TYR A 931 20.93 -4.86 24.81
CA TYR A 931 21.17 -6.23 24.39
C TYR A 931 20.31 -7.25 25.19
N LEU A 932 20.32 -7.20 26.53
CA LEU A 932 19.49 -8.07 27.35
C LEU A 932 17.99 -7.83 27.13
N TYR A 933 17.58 -6.57 26.95
CA TYR A 933 16.20 -6.21 26.64
C TYR A 933 15.74 -6.86 25.32
N GLN A 934 16.58 -6.90 24.29
CA GLN A 934 16.26 -7.54 23.02
C GLN A 934 16.00 -9.05 23.16
N ILE A 935 16.75 -9.72 24.04
CA ILE A 935 16.55 -11.15 24.33
C ILE A 935 15.28 -11.34 25.17
N ALA A 936 15.09 -10.52 26.21
CA ALA A 936 13.92 -10.55 27.07
C ALA A 936 12.61 -10.32 26.30
N ARG A 937 12.63 -9.37 25.36
CA ARG A 937 11.53 -9.07 24.45
C ARG A 937 11.12 -10.29 23.63
N ARG A 938 12.08 -11.02 23.06
CA ARG A 938 11.84 -12.25 22.29
C ARG A 938 11.31 -13.38 23.16
N ALA A 939 11.86 -13.57 24.36
CA ALA A 939 11.33 -14.53 25.33
C ALA A 939 9.86 -14.21 25.70
N GLY A 940 9.55 -12.92 25.89
CA GLY A 940 8.19 -12.44 26.13
C GLY A 940 7.24 -12.74 24.98
N LEU A 941 7.69 -12.60 23.73
CA LEU A 941 6.92 -12.97 22.53
C LEU A 941 6.64 -14.47 22.48
N CYS A 942 7.64 -15.31 22.76
CA CYS A 942 7.44 -16.76 22.81
C CYS A 942 6.38 -17.15 23.84
N ASN A 943 6.39 -16.55 25.02
CA ASN A 943 5.38 -16.78 26.04
C ASN A 943 3.99 -16.25 25.64
N THR A 944 3.94 -15.09 25.00
CA THR A 944 2.66 -14.45 24.60
C THR A 944 1.94 -15.26 23.54
N PHE A 945 2.66 -15.73 22.52
CA PHE A 945 2.08 -16.46 21.38
C PHE A 945 2.22 -17.98 21.50
N ASN A 946 2.79 -18.50 22.60
CA ASN A 946 3.12 -19.92 22.80
C ASN A 946 3.99 -20.48 21.67
N LEU A 947 5.00 -19.72 21.24
CA LEU A 947 5.91 -20.15 20.17
C LEU A 947 6.87 -21.20 20.71
N THR A 948 7.02 -22.32 20.01
CA THR A 948 7.89 -23.42 20.44
C THR A 948 9.31 -23.28 19.88
N PRO A 949 10.31 -23.99 20.45
CA PRO A 949 11.65 -24.02 19.89
C PRO A 949 11.70 -24.58 18.45
N ALA A 950 10.84 -25.55 18.12
CA ALA A 950 10.77 -26.14 16.78
C ALA A 950 10.27 -25.13 15.73
N MET A 951 9.26 -24.34 16.10
CA MET A 951 8.77 -23.24 15.28
C MET A 951 9.85 -22.17 15.09
N LEU A 952 10.50 -21.71 16.17
CA LEU A 952 11.58 -20.71 16.10
C LEU A 952 12.74 -21.18 15.23
N SER A 953 13.17 -22.43 15.40
CA SER A 953 14.21 -23.03 14.57
C SER A 953 13.84 -22.99 13.08
N THR A 954 12.57 -23.22 12.75
CA THR A 954 12.09 -23.21 11.36
C THR A 954 12.00 -21.78 10.83
N LEU A 955 11.49 -20.83 11.63
CA LEU A 955 11.39 -19.42 11.28
C LEU A 955 12.77 -18.80 11.01
N LEU A 956 13.74 -19.07 11.87
CA LEU A 956 15.11 -18.52 11.74
C LEU A 956 15.85 -19.10 10.54
N ALA A 957 15.61 -20.37 10.21
CA ALA A 957 16.21 -21.00 9.03
C ALA A 957 15.50 -20.59 7.73
N HIS A 958 14.18 -20.42 7.75
CA HIS A 958 13.34 -20.24 6.56
C HIS A 958 12.22 -19.19 6.80
N PRO A 959 12.56 -17.90 6.97
CA PRO A 959 11.56 -16.85 7.23
C PRO A 959 10.50 -16.75 6.13
N ALA A 960 10.89 -17.02 4.87
CA ALA A 960 9.98 -17.02 3.72
C ALA A 960 8.81 -18.03 3.86
N TRP A 961 8.99 -19.14 4.60
CA TRP A 961 7.89 -20.10 4.84
C TRP A 961 6.80 -19.53 5.73
N PHE A 962 7.08 -18.48 6.50
CA PHE A 962 6.11 -17.77 7.31
C PHE A 962 5.51 -16.56 6.57
N GLY A 963 5.94 -16.30 5.33
CA GLY A 963 5.48 -15.16 4.53
C GLY A 963 6.22 -13.85 4.83
N VAL A 964 7.40 -13.91 5.48
CA VAL A 964 8.22 -12.74 5.81
C VAL A 964 9.61 -12.82 5.17
N ALA A 965 10.19 -11.67 4.84
CA ALA A 965 11.52 -11.60 4.22
C ALA A 965 12.64 -11.86 5.24
N ASP A 966 12.45 -11.39 6.47
CA ASP A 966 13.37 -11.56 7.59
C ASP A 966 12.58 -11.77 8.89
N THR A 967 13.29 -11.80 10.03
CA THR A 967 12.70 -12.02 11.36
C THR A 967 12.57 -10.74 12.18
N THR A 968 12.51 -9.58 11.50
CA THR A 968 12.26 -8.28 12.14
C THR A 968 10.93 -8.30 12.87
N ILE A 969 10.94 -7.88 14.14
CA ILE A 969 9.74 -7.84 14.96
C ILE A 969 8.93 -6.59 14.61
N ASP A 970 7.92 -6.76 13.77
CA ASP A 970 6.92 -5.77 13.40
C ASP A 970 5.49 -6.26 13.72
N PHE A 971 4.48 -5.42 13.47
CA PHE A 971 3.09 -5.75 13.77
C PHE A 971 2.58 -6.95 12.94
N ASN A 972 3.08 -7.11 11.72
CA ASN A 972 2.70 -8.21 10.83
C ASN A 972 3.24 -9.56 11.33
N LEU A 973 4.49 -9.62 11.81
CA LEU A 973 5.08 -10.83 12.38
C LEU A 973 4.30 -11.28 13.63
N LEU A 974 3.85 -10.34 14.47
CA LEU A 974 3.00 -10.66 15.63
C LEU A 974 1.62 -11.20 15.22
N TYR A 975 1.02 -10.64 14.18
CA TYR A 975 -0.20 -11.21 13.58
C TYR A 975 0.05 -12.64 13.09
N LEU A 976 1.13 -12.89 12.35
CA LEU A 976 1.46 -14.22 11.86
C LEU A 976 1.74 -15.22 13.00
N PHE A 977 2.34 -14.78 14.10
CA PHE A 977 2.47 -15.61 15.30
C PHE A 977 1.13 -16.03 15.88
N SER A 978 0.14 -15.13 15.94
CA SER A 978 -1.21 -15.53 16.37
C SER A 978 -1.83 -16.54 15.40
N ARG A 979 -1.64 -16.34 14.10
CA ARG A 979 -2.17 -17.26 13.07
C ARG A 979 -1.50 -18.63 13.10
N TYR A 980 -0.21 -18.70 13.42
CA TYR A 980 0.46 -19.97 13.70
C TYR A 980 -0.20 -20.71 14.86
N SER A 981 -0.46 -19.99 15.96
CA SER A 981 -1.10 -20.56 17.15
C SER A 981 -2.55 -20.96 16.91
N ASP A 982 -3.26 -20.28 16.02
CA ASP A 982 -4.59 -20.68 15.57
C ASP A 982 -4.55 -21.95 14.70
N TRP A 983 -3.58 -22.05 13.78
CA TRP A 983 -3.41 -23.26 12.99
C TRP A 983 -3.03 -24.47 13.86
N MET A 984 -2.23 -24.24 14.91
CA MET A 984 -1.89 -25.27 15.90
C MET A 984 -3.11 -25.87 16.59
N LYS A 985 -4.14 -25.06 16.87
CA LYS A 985 -5.40 -25.53 17.48
C LYS A 985 -6.19 -26.45 16.56
N LEU A 986 -5.96 -26.41 15.23
CA LEU A 986 -6.62 -27.24 14.23
C LEU A 986 -5.84 -28.52 13.92
N ALA A 987 -4.50 -28.45 13.87
CA ALA A 987 -3.65 -29.50 13.30
C ALA A 987 -3.30 -30.65 14.26
N ASP A 988 -3.73 -30.59 15.53
CA ASP A 988 -3.42 -31.50 16.66
C ASP A 988 -1.93 -31.68 17.00
N LYS A 989 -1.00 -31.57 16.04
CA LYS A 989 0.45 -31.82 16.19
C LYS A 989 1.29 -30.84 15.37
N GLU A 990 2.15 -30.10 16.06
CA GLU A 990 3.11 -29.15 15.47
C GLU A 990 4.05 -29.78 14.44
N ASP A 991 4.59 -30.97 14.73
CA ASP A 991 5.51 -31.67 13.82
C ASP A 991 4.89 -31.90 12.44
N ALA A 992 3.57 -32.11 12.36
CA ALA A 992 2.87 -32.32 11.11
C ALA A 992 2.72 -31.01 10.32
N MET A 993 2.49 -29.88 10.98
CA MET A 993 2.47 -28.54 10.36
C MET A 993 3.84 -28.18 9.78
N LEU A 994 4.91 -28.36 10.56
CA LEU A 994 6.27 -28.07 10.11
C LEU A 994 6.72 -29.06 9.01
N ALA A 995 6.31 -30.32 9.08
CA ALA A 995 6.54 -31.29 8.01
C ALA A 995 5.81 -30.93 6.71
N TYR A 996 4.59 -30.38 6.81
CA TYR A 996 3.86 -29.86 5.66
C TYR A 996 4.63 -28.72 4.99
N LEU A 997 5.03 -27.70 5.75
CA LEU A 997 5.79 -26.55 5.23
C LEU A 997 7.10 -27.00 4.56
N ARG A 998 7.83 -27.93 5.18
CA ARG A 998 9.05 -28.52 4.61
C ARG A 998 8.78 -29.29 3.31
N ARG A 999 7.64 -29.98 3.22
CA ARG A 999 7.26 -30.77 2.03
C ARG A 999 6.88 -29.88 0.86
N VAL A 1000 6.06 -28.85 1.08
CA VAL A 1000 5.58 -27.96 0.00
C VAL A 1000 6.67 -27.01 -0.51
N ASN A 1001 7.66 -26.66 0.34
CA ASN A 1001 8.83 -25.88 -0.06
C ASN A 1001 10.04 -26.74 -0.46
N GLY A 1002 9.90 -28.06 -0.47
CA GLY A 1002 10.98 -29.00 -0.80
C GLY A 1002 11.09 -29.28 -2.30
N THR A 1003 12.19 -29.94 -2.69
CA THR A 1003 12.41 -30.38 -4.07
C THR A 1003 12.44 -31.91 -4.14
N PRO A 1004 11.56 -32.57 -4.92
CA PRO A 1004 10.47 -32.01 -5.72
C PRO A 1004 9.25 -31.60 -4.88
N SER A 1005 8.56 -30.52 -5.29
CA SER A 1005 7.31 -30.07 -4.68
C SER A 1005 6.16 -31.05 -4.97
N PRO A 1006 5.22 -31.27 -4.03
CA PRO A 1006 3.99 -32.02 -4.28
C PRO A 1006 3.10 -31.35 -5.34
N THR A 1007 2.16 -32.12 -5.91
CA THR A 1007 1.10 -31.54 -6.75
C THR A 1007 0.06 -30.79 -5.90
N PRO A 1008 -0.70 -29.83 -6.46
CA PRO A 1008 -1.76 -29.12 -5.73
C PRO A 1008 -2.73 -30.04 -4.98
N GLU A 1009 -3.16 -31.14 -5.61
CA GLU A 1009 -4.08 -32.11 -5.01
C GLU A 1009 -3.45 -32.83 -3.81
N GLN A 1010 -2.18 -33.23 -3.94
CA GLN A 1010 -1.45 -33.88 -2.84
C GLN A 1010 -1.21 -32.92 -1.67
N ALA A 1011 -0.91 -31.65 -1.95
CA ALA A 1011 -0.73 -30.63 -0.94
C ALA A 1011 -2.05 -30.31 -0.23
N ALA A 1012 -3.14 -30.15 -0.99
CA ALA A 1012 -4.47 -29.91 -0.45
C ALA A 1012 -4.95 -31.07 0.44
N SER A 1013 -4.75 -32.33 0.01
CA SER A 1013 -5.06 -33.51 0.83
C SER A 1013 -4.28 -33.55 2.15
N CYS A 1014 -3.02 -33.11 2.15
CA CYS A 1014 -2.24 -33.04 3.39
C CYS A 1014 -2.72 -31.90 4.29
N LEU A 1015 -2.97 -30.72 3.72
CA LEU A 1015 -3.41 -29.55 4.49
C LEU A 1015 -4.82 -29.74 5.06
N ALA A 1016 -5.72 -30.41 4.33
CA ALA A 1016 -7.06 -30.80 4.77
C ALA A 1016 -7.07 -31.53 6.10
N LEU A 1017 -6.12 -32.45 6.32
CA LEU A 1017 -5.94 -33.16 7.58
C LEU A 1017 -5.46 -32.24 8.71
N LEU A 1018 -4.72 -31.18 8.39
CA LEU A 1018 -4.18 -30.21 9.36
C LEU A 1018 -5.13 -29.05 9.64
N THR A 1019 -6.12 -28.84 8.78
CA THR A 1019 -7.14 -27.81 8.96
C THR A 1019 -8.48 -28.38 9.39
N ASP A 1020 -8.64 -29.71 9.45
CA ASP A 1020 -9.93 -30.39 9.65
C ASP A 1020 -11.00 -29.87 8.68
N TRP A 1021 -10.73 -30.02 7.38
CA TRP A 1021 -11.59 -29.53 6.30
C TRP A 1021 -11.54 -30.44 5.07
N GLU A 1022 -12.46 -30.26 4.13
CA GLU A 1022 -12.54 -31.09 2.93
C GLU A 1022 -11.43 -30.75 1.92
N SER A 1023 -10.81 -31.79 1.33
CA SER A 1023 -9.66 -31.60 0.43
C SER A 1023 -9.98 -30.77 -0.81
N ASP A 1024 -11.20 -30.86 -1.35
CA ASP A 1024 -11.60 -30.10 -2.53
C ASP A 1024 -11.79 -28.61 -2.22
N GLU A 1025 -12.33 -28.29 -1.03
CA GLU A 1025 -12.47 -26.91 -0.55
C GLU A 1025 -11.10 -26.29 -0.26
N VAL A 1026 -10.20 -27.05 0.36
CA VAL A 1026 -8.81 -26.64 0.62
C VAL A 1026 -8.05 -26.39 -0.68
N LEU A 1027 -8.26 -27.22 -1.71
CA LEU A 1027 -7.63 -27.05 -3.01
C LEU A 1027 -8.02 -25.71 -3.65
N GLN A 1028 -9.32 -25.36 -3.63
CA GLN A 1028 -9.80 -24.09 -4.15
C GLN A 1028 -9.30 -22.90 -3.32
N ALA A 1029 -9.33 -23.03 -1.99
CA ALA A 1029 -8.86 -21.99 -1.09
C ALA A 1029 -7.35 -21.73 -1.23
N ALA A 1030 -6.55 -22.80 -1.40
CA ALA A 1030 -5.12 -22.71 -1.65
C ALA A 1030 -4.80 -22.08 -3.01
N ALA A 1031 -5.59 -22.40 -4.04
CA ALA A 1031 -5.47 -21.77 -5.35
C ALA A 1031 -5.82 -20.28 -5.34
N HIS A 1032 -6.76 -19.86 -4.49
CA HIS A 1032 -7.03 -18.45 -4.26
C HIS A 1032 -5.90 -17.77 -3.48
N ALA A 1033 -5.35 -18.44 -2.46
CA ALA A 1033 -4.29 -17.90 -1.62
C ALA A 1033 -2.94 -17.75 -2.36
N ASP A 1034 -2.59 -18.71 -3.22
CA ASP A 1034 -1.43 -18.64 -4.11
C ASP A 1034 -1.82 -19.04 -5.54
N PRO A 1035 -2.25 -18.08 -6.38
CA PRO A 1035 -2.65 -18.36 -7.76
C PRO A 1035 -1.49 -18.84 -8.64
N ALA A 1036 -0.23 -18.62 -8.25
CA ALA A 1036 0.93 -18.97 -9.06
C ALA A 1036 1.24 -20.47 -9.00
N THR A 1037 1.10 -21.07 -7.81
CA THR A 1037 1.43 -22.48 -7.60
C THR A 1037 0.20 -23.37 -7.36
N GLY A 1038 -0.91 -22.78 -6.92
CA GLY A 1038 -2.07 -23.53 -6.44
C GLY A 1038 -1.86 -24.18 -5.06
N ILE A 1039 -0.76 -23.87 -4.38
CA ILE A 1039 -0.33 -24.52 -3.14
C ILE A 1039 -0.11 -23.47 -2.05
N ALA A 1040 -0.67 -23.71 -0.86
CA ALA A 1040 -0.43 -22.88 0.31
C ALA A 1040 0.99 -23.12 0.88
N THR A 1041 2.00 -22.53 0.23
CA THR A 1041 3.43 -22.69 0.55
C THR A 1041 3.89 -21.94 1.80
N THR A 1042 3.13 -20.94 2.25
CA THR A 1042 3.51 -20.08 3.39
C THR A 1042 2.43 -20.05 4.46
N LEU A 1043 2.80 -19.68 5.69
CA LEU A 1043 1.82 -19.44 6.76
C LEU A 1043 0.79 -18.36 6.39
N ALA A 1044 1.18 -17.34 5.63
CA ALA A 1044 0.26 -16.32 5.14
C ALA A 1044 -0.78 -16.90 4.16
N HIS A 1045 -0.39 -17.84 3.28
CA HIS A 1045 -1.35 -18.54 2.43
C HIS A 1045 -2.28 -19.43 3.26
N ILE A 1046 -1.75 -20.12 4.26
CA ILE A 1046 -2.54 -20.98 5.16
C ILE A 1046 -3.52 -20.15 5.98
N ASP A 1047 -3.15 -18.93 6.39
CA ASP A 1047 -4.07 -17.99 7.01
C ASP A 1047 -5.30 -17.70 6.13
N VAL A 1048 -5.08 -17.39 4.85
CA VAL A 1048 -6.18 -17.16 3.88
C VAL A 1048 -7.08 -18.40 3.79
N VAL A 1049 -6.50 -19.60 3.72
CA VAL A 1049 -7.26 -20.87 3.73
C VAL A 1049 -8.10 -21.01 5.00
N MET A 1050 -7.51 -20.76 6.17
CA MET A 1050 -8.24 -20.82 7.45
C MET A 1050 -9.36 -19.77 7.53
N ARG A 1051 -9.15 -18.56 7.02
CA ARG A 1051 -10.18 -17.51 6.96
C ARG A 1051 -11.34 -17.89 6.04
N LEU A 1052 -11.04 -18.46 4.87
CA LEU A 1052 -12.05 -18.99 3.96
C LEU A 1052 -12.82 -20.15 4.60
N LYS A 1053 -12.13 -21.05 5.32
CA LYS A 1053 -12.79 -22.11 6.12
C LYS A 1053 -13.78 -21.51 7.12
N THR A 1054 -13.34 -20.54 7.93
CA THR A 1054 -14.20 -19.88 8.92
C THR A 1054 -15.41 -19.22 8.26
N LEU A 1055 -15.20 -18.52 7.15
CA LEU A 1055 -16.27 -17.86 6.40
C LEU A 1055 -17.29 -18.88 5.89
N CYS A 1056 -16.83 -19.92 5.18
CA CYS A 1056 -17.67 -20.99 4.64
C CYS A 1056 -18.45 -21.73 5.74
N THR A 1057 -17.81 -21.97 6.89
CA THR A 1057 -18.46 -22.59 8.05
C THR A 1057 -19.55 -21.69 8.63
N HIS A 1058 -19.33 -20.37 8.66
CA HIS A 1058 -20.30 -19.41 9.19
C HIS A 1058 -21.49 -19.19 8.25
N THR A 1059 -21.25 -19.19 6.94
CA THR A 1059 -22.29 -18.96 5.92
C THR A 1059 -23.00 -20.24 5.46
N GLY A 1060 -22.42 -21.41 5.72
CA GLY A 1060 -22.93 -22.70 5.24
C GLY A 1060 -22.74 -22.91 3.73
N THR A 1061 -21.74 -22.25 3.12
CA THR A 1061 -21.50 -22.24 1.66
C THR A 1061 -20.17 -22.89 1.30
N SER A 1062 -19.98 -23.27 0.04
CA SER A 1062 -18.67 -23.70 -0.49
C SER A 1062 -17.71 -22.52 -0.73
N VAL A 1063 -16.41 -22.82 -0.85
CA VAL A 1063 -15.37 -21.87 -1.24
C VAL A 1063 -15.69 -21.25 -2.58
N GLU A 1064 -16.06 -22.06 -3.58
CA GLU A 1064 -16.48 -21.57 -4.89
C GLU A 1064 -17.58 -20.50 -4.80
N THR A 1065 -18.60 -20.74 -3.97
CA THR A 1065 -19.70 -19.76 -3.79
C THR A 1065 -19.19 -18.46 -3.17
N MET A 1066 -18.28 -18.55 -2.19
CA MET A 1066 -17.70 -17.35 -1.55
C MET A 1066 -16.78 -16.57 -2.49
N LEU A 1067 -15.93 -17.26 -3.26
CA LEU A 1067 -15.06 -16.62 -4.25
C LEU A 1067 -15.89 -15.95 -5.35
N ASN A 1068 -16.89 -16.65 -5.89
CA ASN A 1068 -17.80 -16.08 -6.88
C ASN A 1068 -18.56 -14.87 -6.32
N THR A 1069 -18.88 -14.86 -5.01
CA THR A 1069 -19.49 -13.69 -4.37
C THR A 1069 -18.52 -12.51 -4.31
N GLY A 1070 -17.24 -12.76 -4.01
CA GLY A 1070 -16.20 -11.73 -4.00
C GLY A 1070 -15.85 -11.16 -5.38
N ASP A 1071 -15.99 -11.97 -6.43
CA ASP A 1071 -15.71 -11.59 -7.82
C ASP A 1071 -16.81 -10.74 -8.47
N LEU A 1072 -17.98 -10.61 -7.81
CA LEU A 1072 -19.06 -9.76 -8.30
C LEU A 1072 -18.68 -8.28 -8.25
N THR A 1073 -18.82 -7.61 -9.38
CA THR A 1073 -18.57 -6.17 -9.54
C THR A 1073 -19.81 -5.47 -10.05
N THR A 1074 -19.79 -4.13 -10.06
CA THR A 1074 -20.88 -3.34 -10.67
C THR A 1074 -21.03 -3.55 -12.19
N THR A 1075 -20.06 -4.20 -12.83
CA THR A 1075 -20.10 -4.56 -14.25
C THR A 1075 -20.51 -6.00 -14.51
N SER A 1076 -20.66 -6.82 -13.46
CA SER A 1076 -21.15 -8.20 -13.59
C SER A 1076 -22.57 -8.23 -14.13
N THR A 1077 -22.85 -9.23 -14.96
CA THR A 1077 -24.14 -9.43 -15.61
C THR A 1077 -25.21 -9.83 -14.59
N TYR A 1078 -26.47 -9.56 -14.91
CA TYR A 1078 -27.59 -10.01 -14.08
C TYR A 1078 -27.57 -11.53 -13.84
N GLN A 1079 -27.14 -12.32 -14.82
CA GLN A 1079 -27.07 -13.77 -14.70
C GLN A 1079 -26.02 -14.22 -13.66
N GLU A 1080 -24.87 -13.54 -13.60
CA GLU A 1080 -23.85 -13.81 -12.56
C GLU A 1080 -24.38 -13.46 -11.17
N TRP A 1081 -25.01 -12.29 -11.02
CA TRP A 1081 -25.67 -11.87 -9.77
C TRP A 1081 -26.77 -12.86 -9.34
N GLN A 1082 -27.60 -13.30 -10.29
CA GLN A 1082 -28.67 -14.26 -10.04
C GLN A 1082 -28.09 -15.60 -9.59
N SER A 1083 -27.08 -16.13 -10.29
CA SER A 1083 -26.48 -17.42 -9.97
C SER A 1083 -25.87 -17.43 -8.57
N VAL A 1084 -25.11 -16.40 -8.20
CA VAL A 1084 -24.55 -16.29 -6.85
C VAL A 1084 -25.65 -16.12 -5.80
N GLY A 1085 -26.67 -15.29 -6.10
CA GLY A 1085 -27.82 -15.09 -5.21
C GLY A 1085 -28.59 -16.38 -4.93
N GLU A 1086 -28.84 -17.19 -5.95
CA GLU A 1086 -29.49 -18.50 -5.82
C GLU A 1086 -28.65 -19.46 -4.96
N SER A 1087 -27.32 -19.49 -5.14
CA SER A 1087 -26.41 -20.30 -4.31
C SER A 1087 -26.42 -19.87 -2.83
N LEU A 1088 -26.42 -18.57 -2.54
CA LEU A 1088 -26.49 -18.05 -1.18
C LEU A 1088 -27.83 -18.36 -0.49
N VAL A 1089 -28.95 -18.26 -1.23
CA VAL A 1089 -30.29 -18.61 -0.71
C VAL A 1089 -30.41 -20.11 -0.48
N ALA A 1090 -29.87 -20.94 -1.39
CA ALA A 1090 -29.86 -22.38 -1.24
C ALA A 1090 -29.09 -22.83 0.01
N ALA A 1091 -27.97 -22.17 0.32
CA ALA A 1091 -27.19 -22.43 1.53
C ALA A 1091 -27.99 -22.17 2.82
N GLN A 1092 -28.76 -21.07 2.89
CA GLN A 1092 -29.64 -20.78 4.03
C GLN A 1092 -30.80 -21.77 4.19
N SER A 1093 -31.22 -22.42 3.10
CA SER A 1093 -32.34 -23.36 3.11
C SER A 1093 -31.98 -24.73 3.70
N ASN A 1094 -30.68 -25.01 3.89
CA ASN A 1094 -30.16 -26.25 4.45
C ASN A 1094 -29.85 -26.15 5.96
N HIS A 1095 -30.14 -25.01 6.60
CA HIS A 1095 -29.95 -24.78 8.03
C HIS A 1095 -31.21 -24.99 8.88
#